data_AF-A0A1F4P0S2-F1
#
_entry.id   AF-A0A1F4P0S2-F1
#
_cell.length_a   1.000
_cell.length_b   1.000
_cell.length_c   1.000
_cell.angle_alpha   90.00
_cell.angle_beta   90.00
_cell.angle_gamma   90.00
#
_symmetry.space_group_name_H-M   'P 1'
#
loop_
_entity.id
_entity.type
_entity.pdbx_description
1 polymer ?
#
loop_
_entity_poly.entity_id
_entity_poly.type
_entity_poly.pdbx_seq_one_letter_code
_entity_poly.pdbx_strand_id
1 'polypeptide(L)'
;MEENSNKPKILIVDDVNENLHVMMNILRDKYAVIAATSGEKALGLAARAPHPDLILLDIKMPGMDGYQVLHQLKAEPVTAEIPVIFVTALSELSDEAKGLKMGAADYITKPVNPDLLKLRVLTQLELHRYRRKPSLPTAQIGGKQSAAPCILVVDDVPENIHELISVLTDQYRIIVANNGQKAIDLVQGTSPPDLILLDIMMPEMDGYEVCRRIKASPEGNRIPIIFVSVVDNIVDKVKAFSIGAADYITKPFDIDEVRARVHTHLELSLLHRYFEQQVEQRTVSLREANLELQESREKYRVLTESINDVIWAVDADTLRFLYVSPSIFKLNGFTPEDVMSHPIDAYIPAEKAADLKVLYCKNLEKFRTGQKYIEQFHIEEVELTCKDNSRVWTEIVSDFHLNERSGRVEILGVARNINERKKAEERIRFLSNFDQLTGLPNRAELMERFQHAVGQSLRGGKQLALMYLDLDHFKNINDTLGYSFGDQLLLEVSKCLRAAIHEEDTVSRQGGDEFILIVPGVNEEGAARLCSTLIEVVSQPYLIEGQELSITPSIGIAIYPNDGEDFEVLLKNADTAMYRVKQGSRNDFRFFTPQMQSNARRTLILSNALRHALVREQLHLHYQPQIDLQQNCVLGCEALLRWQHPELGMISPAEFIPLAEESGQINQIGEWVMRTAVKQLKMWIDQGLQPMMMAVNLSAAQFRHPNLPELVSSILDEVNLPHQYLELELTEAVAMSSPQEAIAVMDQLHARGVRISIDDFGTGYSSLSYLKRFKVNKLKIDQSFVRDISDDPDDKAIVIAIINMADGLGLKTIAEGVETEGQLDFLRTHGCHEIQGYLFSKPLPAEQFEIYLKEFIQKAEHHGKARQ
;
A
#
# COMPACT_ATOMS: atom_id res chain seq x y z
N MET A 1 55.85 -32.31 38.23
CA MET A 1 56.44 -33.60 37.81
C MET A 1 55.47 -34.36 36.91
N GLU A 2 54.95 -33.72 35.85
CA GLU A 2 53.94 -34.32 34.94
C GLU A 2 54.39 -34.34 33.47
N GLU A 3 55.70 -34.17 33.20
CA GLU A 3 56.25 -34.23 31.83
C GLU A 3 56.61 -35.65 31.35
N ASN A 4 56.43 -36.70 32.17
CA ASN A 4 56.87 -38.07 31.84
C ASN A 4 55.75 -39.06 31.48
N SER A 5 54.48 -38.65 31.43
CA SER A 5 53.33 -39.55 31.20
C SER A 5 53.19 -40.03 29.74
N ASN A 6 53.85 -39.35 28.78
CA ASN A 6 53.63 -39.59 27.34
C ASN A 6 54.89 -40.04 26.58
N LYS A 7 55.95 -40.44 27.29
CA LYS A 7 57.21 -40.92 26.66
C LYS A 7 57.09 -42.41 26.28
N PRO A 8 57.52 -42.83 25.07
CA PRO A 8 57.55 -44.24 24.69
C PRO A 8 58.39 -45.06 25.69
N LYS A 9 57.94 -46.27 26.01
CA LYS A 9 58.58 -47.16 26.98
C LYS A 9 59.57 -48.09 26.31
N ILE A 10 60.81 -48.09 26.78
CA ILE A 10 61.86 -48.98 26.26
C ILE A 10 62.32 -49.92 27.36
N LEU A 11 62.30 -51.23 27.10
CA LEU A 11 62.83 -52.25 28.00
C LEU A 11 64.24 -52.64 27.57
N ILE A 12 65.23 -52.42 28.44
CA ILE A 12 66.63 -52.81 28.19
C ILE A 12 66.95 -54.06 29.01
N VAL A 13 67.48 -55.08 28.36
CA VAL A 13 67.74 -56.39 28.96
C VAL A 13 69.21 -56.72 28.74
N ASP A 14 69.99 -56.81 29.81
CA ASP A 14 71.42 -57.13 29.79
C ASP A 14 71.81 -57.66 31.17
N ASP A 15 72.58 -58.75 31.24
CA ASP A 15 73.00 -59.34 32.51
C ASP A 15 74.14 -58.54 33.18
N VAL A 16 74.82 -57.68 32.43
CA VAL A 16 75.88 -56.80 32.92
C VAL A 16 75.32 -55.42 33.26
N ASN A 17 75.33 -55.07 34.55
CA ASN A 17 74.79 -53.79 35.06
C ASN A 17 75.44 -52.55 34.42
N GLU A 18 76.71 -52.62 34.03
CA GLU A 18 77.42 -51.51 33.38
C GLU A 18 76.80 -51.17 32.02
N ASN A 19 76.47 -52.18 31.21
CA ASN A 19 75.82 -52.00 29.91
C ASN A 19 74.42 -51.38 30.05
N LEU A 20 73.64 -51.83 31.05
CA LEU A 20 72.34 -51.24 31.38
C LEU A 20 72.48 -49.75 31.70
N HIS A 21 73.45 -49.38 32.54
CA HIS A 21 73.69 -47.99 32.91
C HIS A 21 74.06 -47.11 31.70
N VAL A 22 74.90 -47.61 30.80
CA VAL A 22 75.29 -46.89 29.58
C VAL A 22 74.09 -46.65 28.67
N MET A 23 73.34 -47.70 28.31
CA MET A 23 72.18 -47.57 27.42
C MET A 23 71.05 -46.75 28.03
N MET A 24 70.83 -46.87 29.35
CA MET A 24 69.89 -46.02 30.08
C MET A 24 70.28 -44.55 30.00
N ASN A 25 71.55 -44.21 30.23
CA ASN A 25 72.01 -42.82 30.18
C ASN A 25 71.85 -42.23 28.77
N ILE A 26 72.02 -43.04 27.72
CA ILE A 26 71.84 -42.57 26.33
C ILE A 26 70.36 -42.27 26.01
N LEU A 27 69.41 -43.04 26.56
CA LEU A 27 67.99 -43.01 26.15
C LEU A 27 67.03 -42.29 27.12
N ARG A 28 67.41 -42.14 28.40
CA ARG A 28 66.53 -41.59 29.47
C ARG A 28 66.00 -40.18 29.21
N ASP A 29 66.70 -39.36 28.43
CA ASP A 29 66.24 -37.99 28.12
C ASP A 29 64.90 -38.00 27.36
N LYS A 30 64.77 -38.90 26.39
CA LYS A 30 63.64 -38.94 25.45
C LYS A 30 62.61 -40.04 25.74
N TYR A 31 63.00 -41.12 26.41
CA TYR A 31 62.18 -42.33 26.56
C TYR A 31 62.01 -42.75 28.03
N ALA A 32 60.92 -43.44 28.34
CA ALA A 32 60.70 -44.06 29.64
C ALA A 32 61.39 -45.43 29.68
N VAL A 33 62.60 -45.48 30.26
CA VAL A 33 63.44 -46.68 30.23
C VAL A 33 63.21 -47.57 31.45
N ILE A 34 62.94 -48.85 31.22
CA ILE A 34 62.90 -49.93 32.23
C ILE A 34 64.01 -50.94 31.93
N ALA A 35 64.49 -51.68 32.94
CA ALA A 35 65.49 -52.72 32.71
C ALA A 35 65.30 -54.02 33.44
N ALA A 36 65.81 -55.08 32.83
CA ALA A 36 65.91 -56.43 33.34
C ALA A 36 67.36 -56.90 33.28
N THR A 37 67.78 -57.64 34.32
CA THR A 37 69.12 -58.24 34.45
C THR A 37 69.14 -59.71 34.06
N SER A 38 68.02 -60.27 33.58
CA SER A 38 67.88 -61.65 33.14
C SER A 38 66.69 -61.80 32.19
N GLY A 39 66.72 -62.85 31.35
CA GLY A 39 65.64 -63.15 30.40
C GLY A 39 64.28 -63.40 31.06
N GLU A 40 64.23 -64.14 32.18
CA GLU A 40 62.98 -64.40 32.91
C GLU A 40 62.34 -63.10 33.42
N LYS A 41 63.16 -62.19 33.96
CA LYS A 41 62.69 -60.89 34.44
C LYS A 41 62.22 -60.01 33.28
N ALA A 42 62.87 -60.12 32.12
CA ALA A 42 62.46 -59.40 30.92
C ALA A 42 61.07 -59.81 30.43
N LEU A 43 60.79 -61.11 30.36
CA LEU A 43 59.47 -61.63 29.95
C LEU A 43 58.36 -61.17 30.90
N GLY A 44 58.61 -61.23 32.21
CA GLY A 44 57.65 -60.73 33.21
C GLY A 44 57.39 -59.22 33.10
N LEU A 45 58.41 -58.42 32.77
CA LEU A 45 58.25 -56.98 32.56
C LEU A 45 57.57 -56.66 31.21
N ALA A 46 57.85 -57.42 30.15
CA ALA A 46 57.23 -57.23 28.84
C ALA A 46 55.71 -57.53 28.86
N ALA A 47 55.30 -58.56 29.62
CA ALA A 47 53.90 -58.93 29.77
C ALA A 47 53.10 -57.99 30.70
N ARG A 48 53.76 -57.13 31.50
CA ARG A 48 53.08 -56.25 32.45
C ARG A 48 52.63 -54.94 31.79
N ALA A 49 51.34 -54.62 31.92
CA ALA A 49 50.82 -53.34 31.46
C ALA A 49 51.31 -52.15 32.33
N PRO A 50 51.68 -51.00 31.73
CA PRO A 50 51.73 -50.74 30.29
C PRO A 50 52.96 -51.39 29.65
N HIS A 51 52.73 -52.13 28.56
CA HIS A 51 53.76 -52.87 27.83
C HIS A 51 54.86 -51.94 27.27
N PRO A 52 56.10 -52.44 27.10
CA PRO A 52 57.13 -51.68 26.40
C PRO A 52 56.73 -51.49 24.92
N ASP A 53 57.10 -50.33 24.38
CA ASP A 53 56.96 -50.00 22.96
C ASP A 53 58.15 -50.53 22.12
N LEU A 54 59.28 -50.85 22.77
CA LEU A 54 60.47 -51.46 22.16
C LEU A 54 61.33 -52.18 23.22
N ILE A 55 61.99 -53.26 22.83
CA ILE A 55 62.90 -54.03 23.70
C ILE A 55 64.32 -54.01 23.11
N LEU A 56 65.32 -53.61 23.91
CA LEU A 56 66.74 -53.79 23.64
C LEU A 56 67.20 -55.03 24.40
N LEU A 57 67.69 -56.05 23.70
CA LEU A 57 67.91 -57.38 24.27
C LEU A 57 69.33 -57.88 24.05
N ASP A 58 70.07 -58.13 25.12
CA ASP A 58 71.37 -58.79 25.03
C ASP A 58 71.20 -60.25 24.58
N ILE A 59 72.09 -60.71 23.69
CA ILE A 59 72.06 -62.09 23.19
C ILE A 59 72.62 -63.05 24.23
N LYS A 60 73.74 -62.70 24.87
CA LYS A 60 74.48 -63.61 25.77
C LYS A 60 74.13 -63.33 27.22
N MET A 61 73.14 -64.04 27.74
CA MET A 61 72.76 -63.96 29.16
C MET A 61 72.77 -65.35 29.81
N PRO A 62 73.14 -65.47 31.10
CA PRO A 62 73.12 -66.73 31.82
C PRO A 62 71.69 -67.23 32.07
N GLY A 63 71.52 -68.55 31.96
CA GLY A 63 70.23 -69.23 32.16
C GLY A 63 69.37 -69.25 30.91
N MET A 64 68.83 -68.10 30.52
CA MET A 64 68.02 -67.94 29.30
C MET A 64 68.68 -66.92 28.37
N ASP A 65 69.10 -67.36 27.20
CA ASP A 65 69.75 -66.49 26.21
C ASP A 65 68.74 -65.57 25.49
N GLY A 66 69.24 -64.53 24.82
CA GLY A 66 68.39 -63.57 24.12
C GLY A 66 67.56 -64.18 22.99
N TYR A 67 68.02 -65.27 22.36
CA TYR A 67 67.25 -65.95 21.31
C TYR A 67 66.03 -66.67 21.89
N GLN A 68 66.18 -67.33 23.04
CA GLN A 68 65.09 -67.97 23.77
C GLN A 68 64.08 -66.94 24.27
N VAL A 69 64.55 -65.80 24.78
CA VAL A 69 63.67 -64.67 25.18
C VAL A 69 62.88 -64.15 23.99
N LEU A 70 63.53 -63.89 22.84
CA LEU A 70 62.84 -63.44 21.62
C LEU A 70 61.77 -64.44 21.18
N HIS A 71 62.10 -65.73 21.15
CA HIS A 71 61.15 -66.77 20.75
C HIS A 71 59.89 -66.77 21.63
N GLN A 72 60.05 -66.63 22.94
CA GLN A 72 58.92 -66.55 23.87
C GLN A 72 58.13 -65.25 23.72
N LEU A 73 58.81 -64.10 23.52
CA LEU A 73 58.15 -62.82 23.24
C LEU A 73 57.29 -62.89 21.96
N LYS A 74 57.78 -63.57 20.92
CA LYS A 74 57.06 -63.75 19.65
C LYS A 74 55.94 -64.79 19.70
N ALA A 75 55.99 -65.75 20.63
CA ALA A 75 54.95 -66.76 20.81
C ALA A 75 53.68 -66.21 21.51
N GLU A 76 53.81 -65.17 22.34
CA GLU A 76 52.71 -64.61 23.12
C GLU A 76 52.04 -63.43 22.38
N PRO A 77 50.72 -63.47 22.08
CA PRO A 77 50.04 -62.43 21.28
C PRO A 77 50.19 -61.00 21.79
N VAL A 78 50.29 -60.84 23.11
CA VAL A 78 50.39 -59.52 23.76
C VAL A 78 51.77 -58.87 23.54
N THR A 79 52.83 -59.69 23.43
CA THR A 79 54.21 -59.21 23.26
C THR A 79 54.75 -59.43 21.84
N ALA A 80 54.09 -60.22 21.00
CA ALA A 80 54.56 -60.62 19.69
C ALA A 80 54.85 -59.42 18.76
N GLU A 81 54.03 -58.39 18.86
CA GLU A 81 54.13 -57.17 18.04
C GLU A 81 55.20 -56.19 18.53
N ILE A 82 55.78 -56.40 19.72
CA ILE A 82 56.78 -55.49 20.26
C ILE A 82 58.09 -55.67 19.47
N PRO A 83 58.67 -54.60 18.91
CA PRO A 83 59.93 -54.67 18.20
C PRO A 83 61.07 -54.96 19.17
N VAL A 84 61.95 -55.89 18.81
CA VAL A 84 63.11 -56.29 19.61
C VAL A 84 64.38 -55.97 18.82
N ILE A 85 65.24 -55.14 19.40
CA ILE A 85 66.57 -54.85 18.87
C ILE A 85 67.60 -55.64 19.70
N PHE A 86 68.37 -56.50 19.04
CA PHE A 86 69.44 -57.23 19.73
C PHE A 86 70.64 -56.33 20.05
N VAL A 87 71.30 -56.56 21.17
CA VAL A 87 72.57 -55.93 21.53
C VAL A 87 73.60 -57.06 21.66
N THR A 88 74.69 -57.01 20.88
CA THR A 88 75.64 -58.16 20.77
C THR A 88 77.10 -57.72 20.84
N ALA A 89 77.97 -58.53 21.45
CA ALA A 89 79.41 -58.28 21.55
C ALA A 89 80.25 -59.05 20.52
N LEU A 90 79.64 -59.86 19.65
CA LEU A 90 80.36 -60.80 18.79
C LEU A 90 80.56 -60.28 17.36
N SER A 91 81.80 -60.41 16.89
CA SER A 91 82.29 -60.14 15.54
C SER A 91 82.07 -61.30 14.56
N GLU A 92 81.03 -62.13 14.74
CA GLU A 92 80.67 -63.21 13.80
C GLU A 92 79.37 -62.88 13.08
N LEU A 93 79.44 -62.71 11.76
CA LEU A 93 78.32 -62.43 10.84
C LEU A 93 77.13 -63.40 10.98
N SER A 94 77.30 -64.57 11.60
CA SER A 94 76.24 -65.59 11.71
C SER A 94 75.15 -65.28 12.74
N ASP A 95 75.42 -64.44 13.74
CA ASP A 95 74.48 -64.13 14.82
C ASP A 95 73.46 -63.04 14.42
N GLU A 96 73.87 -62.05 13.61
CA GLU A 96 73.02 -60.95 13.15
C GLU A 96 71.87 -61.46 12.25
N ALA A 97 72.22 -62.30 11.28
CA ALA A 97 71.28 -62.94 10.36
C ALA A 97 70.30 -63.87 11.08
N LYS A 98 70.79 -64.61 12.08
CA LYS A 98 69.98 -65.52 12.90
C LYS A 98 68.93 -64.75 13.71
N GLY A 99 69.29 -63.60 14.28
CA GLY A 99 68.36 -62.76 15.02
C GLY A 99 67.22 -62.22 14.16
N LEU A 100 67.53 -61.72 12.97
CA LEU A 100 66.53 -61.23 12.02
C LEU A 100 65.59 -62.35 11.53
N LYS A 101 66.11 -63.55 11.25
CA LYS A 101 65.30 -64.74 10.93
C LYS A 101 64.29 -65.13 12.01
N MET A 102 64.64 -64.91 13.27
CA MET A 102 63.78 -65.19 14.41
C MET A 102 62.75 -64.08 14.70
N GLY A 103 62.72 -63.02 13.87
CA GLY A 103 61.76 -61.91 14.00
C GLY A 103 62.25 -60.76 14.88
N ALA A 104 63.56 -60.63 15.10
CA ALA A 104 64.12 -59.40 15.64
C ALA A 104 63.89 -58.25 14.65
N ALA A 105 63.66 -57.06 15.20
CA ALA A 105 63.43 -55.85 14.42
C ALA A 105 64.75 -55.24 13.93
N ASP A 106 65.82 -55.33 14.73
CA ASP A 106 67.15 -54.83 14.36
C ASP A 106 68.24 -55.38 15.31
N TYR A 107 69.49 -54.96 15.14
CA TYR A 107 70.59 -55.25 16.08
C TYR A 107 71.58 -54.09 16.23
N ILE A 108 72.37 -54.12 17.31
CA ILE A 108 73.40 -53.14 17.68
C ILE A 108 74.61 -53.87 18.26
N THR A 109 75.81 -53.49 17.82
CA THR A 109 77.07 -54.05 18.32
C THR A 109 77.58 -53.34 19.58
N LYS A 110 78.26 -54.08 20.47
CA LYS A 110 78.97 -53.58 21.67
C LYS A 110 80.45 -53.32 21.32
N PRO A 111 81.07 -52.22 21.80
CA PRO A 111 80.52 -51.20 22.69
C PRO A 111 79.47 -50.31 21.98
N VAL A 112 78.38 -50.01 22.69
CA VAL A 112 77.21 -49.34 22.11
C VAL A 112 77.53 -47.88 21.77
N ASN A 113 77.36 -47.51 20.50
CA ASN A 113 77.46 -46.11 20.08
C ASN A 113 76.15 -45.33 20.38
N PRO A 114 76.21 -44.17 21.06
CA PRO A 114 75.02 -43.41 21.44
C PRO A 114 74.13 -42.95 20.29
N ASP A 115 74.72 -42.49 19.19
CA ASP A 115 73.98 -41.92 18.07
C ASP A 115 73.30 -43.02 17.24
N LEU A 116 74.01 -44.12 17.00
CA LEU A 116 73.46 -45.29 16.33
C LEU A 116 72.30 -45.92 17.13
N LEU A 117 72.45 -46.02 18.45
CA LEU A 117 71.40 -46.53 19.34
C LEU A 117 70.13 -45.68 19.24
N LYS A 118 70.26 -44.35 19.34
CA LYS A 118 69.12 -43.42 19.26
C LYS A 118 68.39 -43.54 17.93
N LEU A 119 69.12 -43.67 16.84
CA LEU A 119 68.54 -43.75 15.51
C LEU A 119 67.77 -45.07 15.30
N ARG A 120 68.40 -46.22 15.60
CA ARG A 120 67.77 -47.54 15.48
C ARG A 120 66.48 -47.63 16.31
N VAL A 121 66.52 -47.11 17.53
CA VAL A 121 65.35 -47.01 18.41
C VAL A 121 64.26 -46.11 17.80
N LEU A 122 64.61 -44.94 17.28
CA LEU A 122 63.65 -44.01 16.67
C LEU A 122 62.93 -44.65 15.49
N THR A 123 63.67 -45.24 14.55
CA THR A 123 63.12 -45.89 13.35
C THR A 123 62.12 -46.98 13.71
N GLN A 124 62.48 -47.85 14.66
CA GLN A 124 61.61 -48.97 15.06
C GLN A 124 60.38 -48.51 15.86
N LEU A 125 60.51 -47.46 16.67
CA LEU A 125 59.36 -46.87 17.37
C LEU A 125 58.38 -46.18 16.41
N GLU A 126 58.88 -45.51 15.37
CA GLU A 126 58.03 -44.93 14.33
C GLU A 126 57.24 -46.03 13.62
N LEU A 127 57.93 -47.05 13.10
CA LEU A 127 57.31 -48.23 12.46
C LEU A 127 56.24 -48.88 13.35
N HIS A 128 56.57 -49.13 14.62
CA HIS A 128 55.65 -49.79 15.55
C HIS A 128 54.42 -48.92 15.87
N ARG A 129 54.59 -47.59 16.03
CA ARG A 129 53.46 -46.66 16.23
C ARG A 129 52.53 -46.63 15.02
N TYR A 130 53.06 -46.77 13.80
CA TYR A 130 52.25 -46.82 12.59
C TYR A 130 51.47 -48.13 12.48
N ARG A 131 52.10 -49.28 12.72
CA ARG A 131 51.43 -50.59 12.68
C ARG A 131 50.26 -50.71 13.67
N ARG A 132 50.32 -50.00 14.81
CA ARG A 132 49.27 -50.01 15.85
C ARG A 132 48.08 -49.06 15.61
N LYS A 133 48.11 -48.17 14.61
CA LYS A 133 46.98 -47.29 14.25
C LYS A 133 46.40 -47.72 12.89
N PRO A 134 45.37 -48.58 12.85
CA PRO A 134 44.78 -49.05 11.61
C PRO A 134 43.80 -48.00 11.07
N SER A 135 44.31 -46.88 10.55
CA SER A 135 43.58 -46.03 9.60
C SER A 135 44.16 -46.18 8.20
N LEU A 136 44.55 -47.41 7.88
CA LEU A 136 44.95 -47.86 6.56
C LEU A 136 43.89 -48.86 6.08
N PRO A 137 43.35 -48.72 4.86
CA PRO A 137 42.60 -49.80 4.23
C PRO A 137 43.59 -50.91 3.89
N THR A 138 43.64 -51.95 4.72
CA THR A 138 44.36 -53.21 4.49
C THR A 138 43.85 -53.98 3.25
N ALA A 139 42.92 -53.41 2.48
CA ALA A 139 42.27 -54.02 1.33
C ALA A 139 42.54 -53.34 -0.03
N GLN A 140 43.40 -52.31 -0.13
CA GLN A 140 43.68 -51.63 -1.42
C GLN A 140 45.17 -51.44 -1.76
N ILE A 141 46.09 -52.15 -1.11
CA ILE A 141 47.45 -52.33 -1.65
C ILE A 141 47.46 -53.40 -2.77
N GLY A 142 46.40 -54.21 -2.90
CA GLY A 142 46.22 -55.19 -3.98
C GLY A 142 45.54 -54.65 -5.26
N GLY A 143 45.42 -53.33 -5.42
CA GLY A 143 44.52 -52.71 -6.40
C GLY A 143 45.17 -51.99 -7.57
N LYS A 144 46.37 -52.40 -8.01
CA LYS A 144 46.96 -52.12 -9.34
C LYS A 144 48.22 -52.98 -9.47
N GLN A 145 48.14 -54.15 -10.09
CA GLN A 145 49.34 -54.78 -10.64
C GLN A 145 49.92 -53.82 -11.69
N SER A 146 51.15 -53.35 -11.50
CA SER A 146 52.14 -53.26 -12.57
C SER A 146 53.43 -52.59 -12.08
N ALA A 147 54.25 -53.37 -11.37
CA ALA A 147 55.71 -53.33 -11.23
C ALA A 147 56.10 -53.61 -9.79
N ALA A 148 56.97 -54.61 -9.57
CA ALA A 148 57.65 -54.78 -8.30
C ALA A 148 58.40 -53.47 -7.94
N PRO A 149 58.49 -53.10 -6.64
CA PRO A 149 59.19 -51.89 -6.21
C PRO A 149 60.58 -51.83 -6.83
N CYS A 150 60.96 -50.65 -7.29
CA CYS A 150 62.16 -50.49 -8.09
C CYS A 150 63.36 -50.13 -7.20
N ILE A 151 64.35 -51.02 -7.11
CA ILE A 151 65.58 -50.78 -6.35
C ILE A 151 66.70 -50.42 -7.31
N LEU A 152 67.37 -49.30 -7.06
CA LEU A 152 68.60 -48.94 -7.77
C LEU A 152 69.80 -49.42 -6.97
N VAL A 153 70.56 -50.37 -7.52
CA VAL A 153 71.84 -50.83 -6.96
C VAL A 153 72.97 -50.06 -7.64
N VAL A 154 73.80 -49.40 -6.84
CA VAL A 154 74.91 -48.56 -7.29
C VAL A 154 76.20 -49.06 -6.68
N ASP A 155 77.07 -49.65 -7.48
CA ASP A 155 78.37 -50.18 -7.05
C ASP A 155 79.31 -50.23 -8.27
N ASP A 156 80.58 -49.90 -8.11
CA ASP A 156 81.56 -49.92 -9.21
C ASP A 156 82.15 -51.31 -9.45
N VAL A 157 81.99 -52.24 -8.49
CA VAL A 157 82.48 -53.62 -8.55
C VAL A 157 81.36 -54.56 -9.05
N PRO A 158 81.51 -55.20 -10.24
CA PRO A 158 80.47 -56.05 -10.82
C PRO A 158 80.04 -57.24 -9.95
N GLU A 159 80.96 -57.80 -9.17
CA GLU A 159 80.71 -58.92 -8.26
C GLU A 159 79.67 -58.55 -7.18
N ASN A 160 79.79 -57.36 -6.59
CA ASN A 160 78.86 -56.87 -5.56
C ASN A 160 77.46 -56.64 -6.14
N ILE A 161 77.38 -56.09 -7.35
CA ILE A 161 76.12 -55.93 -8.09
C ILE A 161 75.47 -57.30 -8.30
N HIS A 162 76.24 -58.29 -8.76
CA HIS A 162 75.71 -59.62 -9.04
C HIS A 162 75.17 -60.30 -7.78
N GLU A 163 75.88 -60.16 -6.66
CA GLU A 163 75.47 -60.69 -5.36
C GLU A 163 74.14 -60.05 -4.90
N LEU A 164 74.02 -58.72 -4.91
CA LEU A 164 72.79 -58.01 -4.55
C LEU A 164 71.62 -58.33 -5.50
N ILE A 165 71.89 -58.47 -6.80
CA ILE A 165 70.87 -58.87 -7.79
C ILE A 165 70.36 -60.28 -7.47
N SER A 166 71.25 -61.23 -7.20
CA SER A 166 70.87 -62.61 -6.90
C SER A 166 69.96 -62.72 -5.68
N VAL A 167 70.11 -61.80 -4.73
CA VAL A 167 69.34 -61.74 -3.47
C VAL A 167 67.98 -61.07 -3.62
N LEU A 168 67.88 -60.01 -4.42
CA LEU A 168 66.73 -59.11 -4.44
C LEU A 168 65.79 -59.27 -5.64
N THR A 169 66.22 -59.97 -6.70
CA THR A 169 65.44 -60.09 -7.96
C THR A 169 64.16 -60.92 -7.78
N ASP A 170 64.06 -61.73 -6.73
CA ASP A 170 62.88 -62.53 -6.42
C ASP A 170 61.65 -61.69 -6.08
N GLN A 171 61.84 -60.49 -5.52
CA GLN A 171 60.77 -59.65 -4.96
C GLN A 171 60.75 -58.23 -5.52
N TYR A 172 61.84 -57.76 -6.15
CA TYR A 172 62.00 -56.36 -6.55
C TYR A 172 62.49 -56.21 -7.98
N ARG A 173 62.13 -55.09 -8.64
CA ARG A 173 62.68 -54.73 -9.94
C ARG A 173 64.00 -54.01 -9.72
N ILE A 174 65.11 -54.56 -10.21
CA ILE A 174 66.43 -53.97 -9.98
C ILE A 174 66.90 -53.18 -11.19
N ILE A 175 67.36 -51.95 -10.95
CA ILE A 175 68.12 -51.12 -11.89
C ILE A 175 69.54 -51.02 -11.35
N VAL A 176 70.53 -50.98 -12.25
CA VAL A 176 71.94 -50.94 -11.86
C VAL A 176 72.63 -49.69 -12.40
N ALA A 177 73.39 -49.04 -11.53
CA ALA A 177 74.39 -48.05 -11.91
C ALA A 177 75.78 -48.52 -11.47
N ASN A 178 76.77 -48.30 -12.33
CA ASN A 178 78.16 -48.68 -12.09
C ASN A 178 79.06 -47.50 -11.71
N ASN A 179 78.48 -46.31 -11.55
CA ASN A 179 79.14 -45.11 -11.05
C ASN A 179 78.10 -44.11 -10.51
N GLY A 180 78.58 -43.11 -9.77
CA GLY A 180 77.73 -42.10 -9.13
C GLY A 180 76.94 -41.21 -10.09
N GLN A 181 77.51 -40.82 -11.24
CA GLN A 181 76.83 -39.95 -12.20
C GLN A 181 75.61 -40.64 -12.83
N LYS A 182 75.77 -41.90 -13.26
CA LYS A 182 74.67 -42.70 -13.81
C LYS A 182 73.55 -42.92 -12.78
N ALA A 183 73.89 -43.04 -11.50
CA ALA A 183 72.90 -43.14 -10.44
C ALA A 183 72.04 -41.87 -10.32
N ILE A 184 72.65 -40.68 -10.39
CA ILE A 184 71.94 -39.40 -10.36
C ILE A 184 71.03 -39.26 -11.60
N ASP A 185 71.54 -39.59 -12.78
CA ASP A 185 70.78 -39.50 -14.03
C ASP A 185 69.54 -40.42 -14.01
N LEU A 186 69.67 -41.62 -13.43
CA LEU A 186 68.55 -42.56 -13.28
C LEU A 186 67.49 -42.08 -12.28
N VAL A 187 67.89 -41.37 -11.21
CA VAL A 187 66.96 -40.78 -10.25
C VAL A 187 66.24 -39.56 -10.83
N GLN A 188 66.91 -38.77 -11.67
CA GLN A 188 66.33 -37.60 -12.33
C GLN A 188 65.54 -37.96 -13.61
N GLY A 189 65.58 -39.22 -14.04
CA GLY A 189 64.87 -39.71 -15.22
C GLY A 189 63.36 -39.86 -15.02
N THR A 190 62.65 -40.29 -16.06
CA THR A 190 61.18 -40.45 -16.09
C THR A 190 60.61 -41.54 -15.16
N SER A 191 61.45 -42.30 -14.46
CA SER A 191 61.02 -43.38 -13.56
C SER A 191 62.02 -43.55 -12.41
N PRO A 192 61.93 -42.70 -11.36
CA PRO A 192 62.83 -42.78 -10.22
C PRO A 192 62.67 -44.11 -9.47
N PRO A 193 63.75 -44.61 -8.83
CA PRO A 193 63.67 -45.81 -7.99
C PRO A 193 62.91 -45.52 -6.68
N ASP A 194 62.33 -46.57 -6.09
CA ASP A 194 61.67 -46.52 -4.78
C ASP A 194 62.67 -46.65 -3.62
N LEU A 195 63.86 -47.20 -3.86
CA LEU A 195 64.97 -47.30 -2.89
C LEU A 195 66.31 -47.39 -3.62
N ILE A 196 67.37 -46.87 -3.02
CA ILE A 196 68.73 -46.90 -3.59
C ILE A 196 69.67 -47.65 -2.64
N LEU A 197 70.32 -48.72 -3.10
CA LEU A 197 71.48 -49.33 -2.46
C LEU A 197 72.74 -48.70 -3.06
N LEU A 198 73.54 -48.00 -2.27
CA LEU A 198 74.61 -47.13 -2.76
C LEU A 198 75.95 -47.49 -2.13
N ASP A 199 76.90 -47.95 -2.92
CA ASP A 199 78.26 -48.14 -2.44
C ASP A 199 78.91 -46.80 -2.06
N ILE A 200 79.66 -46.80 -0.95
CA ILE A 200 80.36 -45.60 -0.48
C ILE A 200 81.62 -45.34 -1.30
N MET A 201 82.35 -46.38 -1.71
CA MET A 201 83.71 -46.30 -2.22
C MET A 201 83.75 -46.50 -3.73
N MET A 202 83.27 -45.50 -4.47
CA MET A 202 83.29 -45.51 -5.93
C MET A 202 84.31 -44.51 -6.52
N PRO A 203 84.90 -44.81 -7.70
CA PRO A 203 85.77 -43.90 -8.41
C PRO A 203 85.01 -42.66 -8.92
N GLU A 204 85.74 -41.55 -9.08
CA GLU A 204 85.26 -40.21 -9.50
C GLU A 204 84.35 -39.50 -8.50
N MET A 205 83.29 -40.16 -8.01
CA MET A 205 82.33 -39.61 -7.06
C MET A 205 82.01 -40.64 -5.98
N ASP A 206 82.34 -40.32 -4.73
CA ASP A 206 82.01 -41.19 -3.60
C ASP A 206 80.48 -41.23 -3.35
N GLY A 207 80.02 -42.29 -2.68
CA GLY A 207 78.60 -42.47 -2.39
C GLY A 207 78.02 -41.33 -1.55
N TYR A 208 78.82 -40.68 -0.70
CA TYR A 208 78.37 -39.55 0.12
C TYR A 208 77.96 -38.35 -0.74
N GLU A 209 78.76 -38.01 -1.74
CA GLU A 209 78.46 -36.93 -2.68
C GLU A 209 77.26 -37.27 -3.57
N VAL A 210 77.13 -38.52 -4.02
CA VAL A 210 75.94 -39.00 -4.76
C VAL A 210 74.67 -38.82 -3.93
N CYS A 211 74.68 -39.28 -2.67
CA CYS A 211 73.54 -39.17 -1.76
C CYS A 211 73.15 -37.70 -1.55
N ARG A 212 74.12 -36.82 -1.29
CA ARG A 212 73.89 -35.39 -1.09
C ARG A 212 73.22 -34.73 -2.30
N ARG A 213 73.65 -35.09 -3.52
CA ARG A 213 73.06 -34.57 -4.76
C ARG A 213 71.64 -35.07 -5.01
N ILE A 214 71.37 -36.35 -4.73
CA ILE A 214 70.03 -36.92 -4.86
C ILE A 214 69.07 -36.24 -3.86
N LYS A 215 69.49 -36.11 -2.60
CA LYS A 215 68.69 -35.51 -1.53
C LYS A 215 68.43 -34.01 -1.70
N ALA A 216 69.19 -33.31 -2.55
CA ALA A 216 68.96 -31.89 -2.85
C ALA A 216 67.69 -31.64 -3.70
N SER A 217 67.16 -32.66 -4.39
CA SER A 217 65.94 -32.53 -5.20
C SER A 217 64.69 -32.90 -4.38
N PRO A 218 63.52 -32.26 -4.59
CA PRO A 218 62.27 -32.61 -3.88
C PRO A 218 61.86 -34.08 -4.04
N GLU A 219 62.08 -34.64 -5.23
CA GLU A 219 61.78 -36.05 -5.53
C GLU A 219 62.83 -36.99 -4.91
N GLY A 220 64.12 -36.73 -5.11
CA GLY A 220 65.20 -37.54 -4.56
C GLY A 220 65.29 -37.48 -3.03
N ASN A 221 64.87 -36.37 -2.40
CA ASN A 221 64.77 -36.26 -0.95
C ASN A 221 63.85 -37.33 -0.35
N ARG A 222 62.80 -37.71 -1.09
CA ARG A 222 61.79 -38.70 -0.68
C ARG A 222 62.23 -40.16 -0.88
N ILE A 223 63.30 -40.41 -1.64
CA ILE A 223 63.77 -41.77 -1.94
C ILE A 223 64.72 -42.23 -0.82
N PRO A 224 64.45 -43.34 -0.11
CA PRO A 224 65.37 -43.90 0.88
C PRO A 224 66.68 -44.39 0.22
N ILE A 225 67.82 -44.04 0.83
CA ILE A 225 69.16 -44.42 0.37
C ILE A 225 69.82 -45.26 1.46
N ILE A 226 70.16 -46.51 1.16
CA ILE A 226 70.91 -47.40 2.05
C ILE A 226 72.33 -47.50 1.52
N PHE A 227 73.31 -47.10 2.33
CA PHE A 227 74.71 -47.21 1.95
C PHE A 227 75.21 -48.65 2.03
N VAL A 228 76.20 -48.99 1.22
CA VAL A 228 76.91 -50.27 1.28
C VAL A 228 78.41 -49.99 1.47
N SER A 229 79.06 -50.67 2.42
CA SER A 229 80.46 -50.39 2.79
C SER A 229 81.26 -51.62 3.19
N VAL A 230 82.57 -51.63 2.89
CA VAL A 230 83.55 -52.66 3.29
C VAL A 230 84.07 -52.46 4.71
N VAL A 231 83.86 -51.28 5.31
CA VAL A 231 84.42 -50.93 6.62
C VAL A 231 83.31 -50.86 7.68
N ASP A 232 83.39 -51.73 8.69
CA ASP A 232 82.55 -51.71 9.89
C ASP A 232 83.01 -50.62 10.90
N ASN A 233 83.28 -49.40 10.41
CA ASN A 233 83.65 -48.28 11.28
C ASN A 233 82.40 -47.46 11.62
N ILE A 234 82.11 -47.41 12.92
CA ILE A 234 81.00 -46.68 13.52
C ILE A 234 80.99 -45.19 13.12
N VAL A 235 82.17 -44.58 12.91
CA VAL A 235 82.28 -43.15 12.52
C VAL A 235 81.69 -42.90 11.12
N ASP A 236 81.89 -43.82 10.18
CA ASP A 236 81.37 -43.71 8.82
C ASP A 236 79.86 -43.94 8.76
N LYS A 237 79.34 -44.82 9.64
CA LYS A 237 77.91 -45.08 9.79
C LYS A 237 77.14 -43.85 10.28
N VAL A 238 77.66 -43.12 11.27
CA VAL A 238 77.02 -41.88 11.78
C VAL A 238 77.05 -40.76 10.73
N LYS A 239 78.16 -40.65 9.98
CA LYS A 239 78.32 -39.69 8.88
C LYS A 239 77.30 -39.92 7.76
N ALA A 240 77.05 -41.17 7.39
CA ALA A 240 76.02 -41.54 6.42
C ALA A 240 74.63 -40.97 6.75
N PHE A 241 74.17 -41.11 8.00
CA PHE A 241 72.86 -40.60 8.42
C PHE A 241 72.77 -39.07 8.38
N SER A 242 73.84 -38.37 8.80
CA SER A 242 73.88 -36.91 8.74
C SER A 242 73.76 -36.32 7.33
N ILE A 243 74.08 -37.11 6.30
CA ILE A 243 73.99 -36.71 4.88
C ILE A 243 72.62 -37.07 4.29
N GLY A 244 71.77 -37.76 5.05
CA GLY A 244 70.41 -38.11 4.66
C GLY A 244 70.21 -39.58 4.25
N ALA A 245 71.18 -40.45 4.52
CA ALA A 245 70.96 -41.89 4.34
C ALA A 245 69.83 -42.40 5.25
N ALA A 246 69.07 -43.35 4.73
CA ALA A 246 68.04 -44.07 5.47
C ALA A 246 68.63 -45.24 6.27
N ASP A 247 69.69 -45.89 5.76
CA ASP A 247 70.43 -46.94 6.46
C ASP A 247 71.82 -47.18 5.85
N TYR A 248 72.55 -48.18 6.36
CA TYR A 248 73.74 -48.75 5.73
C TYR A 248 73.64 -50.29 5.70
N ILE A 249 74.54 -51.00 5.02
CA ILE A 249 74.77 -52.46 4.97
C ILE A 249 76.29 -52.70 4.87
N THR A 250 76.83 -53.69 5.59
CA THR A 250 78.26 -54.03 5.56
C THR A 250 78.56 -55.19 4.61
N LYS A 251 79.71 -55.14 3.91
CA LYS A 251 80.23 -56.23 3.05
C LYS A 251 81.19 -57.13 3.85
N PRO A 252 81.24 -58.46 3.63
CA PRO A 252 80.43 -59.24 2.67
C PRO A 252 78.94 -59.29 3.05
N PHE A 253 78.07 -59.40 2.06
CA PHE A 253 76.62 -59.26 2.26
C PHE A 253 76.02 -60.46 2.98
N ASP A 254 75.22 -60.21 4.00
CA ASP A 254 74.24 -61.18 4.47
C ASP A 254 72.89 -60.98 3.75
N ILE A 255 72.40 -62.06 3.14
CA ILE A 255 71.17 -62.07 2.33
C ILE A 255 69.95 -61.59 3.13
N ASP A 256 69.86 -62.01 4.39
CA ASP A 256 68.70 -61.73 5.23
C ASP A 256 68.75 -60.29 5.76
N GLU A 257 69.94 -59.77 6.09
CA GLU A 257 70.15 -58.37 6.48
C GLU A 257 69.73 -57.40 5.37
N VAL A 258 70.21 -57.64 4.14
CA VAL A 258 69.88 -56.82 2.98
C VAL A 258 68.37 -56.79 2.75
N ARG A 259 67.71 -57.96 2.78
CA ARG A 259 66.26 -58.07 2.57
C ARG A 259 65.47 -57.34 3.65
N ALA A 260 65.84 -57.50 4.92
CA ALA A 260 65.14 -56.87 6.04
C ALA A 260 65.21 -55.33 5.97
N ARG A 261 66.40 -54.78 5.70
CA ARG A 261 66.58 -53.32 5.61
C ARG A 261 65.87 -52.72 4.41
N VAL A 262 65.95 -53.37 3.25
CA VAL A 262 65.23 -52.95 2.04
C VAL A 262 63.72 -52.94 2.27
N HIS A 263 63.17 -54.03 2.82
CA HIS A 263 61.73 -54.14 3.09
C HIS A 263 61.23 -53.02 4.01
N THR A 264 61.95 -52.79 5.11
CA THR A 264 61.59 -51.79 6.12
C THR A 264 61.49 -50.38 5.56
N HIS A 265 62.48 -49.96 4.77
CA HIS A 265 62.51 -48.59 4.23
C HIS A 265 61.55 -48.38 3.05
N LEU A 266 61.22 -49.43 2.30
CA LEU A 266 60.17 -49.38 1.28
C LEU A 266 58.78 -49.21 1.92
N GLU A 267 58.48 -49.95 3.00
CA GLU A 267 57.22 -49.84 3.73
C GLU A 267 56.98 -48.41 4.24
N LEU A 268 58.01 -47.78 4.80
CA LEU A 268 57.95 -46.38 5.26
C LEU A 268 57.69 -45.38 4.13
N SER A 269 58.37 -45.53 2.99
CA SER A 269 58.20 -44.63 1.85
C SER A 269 56.77 -44.66 1.28
N LEU A 270 56.18 -45.85 1.17
CA LEU A 270 54.81 -46.01 0.68
C LEU A 270 53.78 -45.37 1.64
N LEU A 271 54.00 -45.52 2.94
CA LEU A 271 53.10 -44.99 3.95
C LEU A 271 53.07 -43.46 3.96
N HIS A 272 54.22 -42.80 3.86
CA HIS A 272 54.29 -41.34 3.79
C HIS A 272 53.51 -40.77 2.59
N ARG A 273 53.63 -41.39 1.41
CA ARG A 273 52.91 -40.95 0.21
C ARG A 273 51.38 -41.00 0.39
N TYR A 274 50.86 -42.02 1.05
CA TYR A 274 49.41 -42.17 1.28
C TYR A 274 48.84 -41.05 2.16
N PHE A 275 49.55 -40.65 3.22
CA PHE A 275 49.05 -39.62 4.14
C PHE A 275 49.00 -38.22 3.54
N GLU A 276 49.99 -37.85 2.71
CA GLU A 276 49.99 -36.56 2.02
C GLU A 276 48.70 -36.36 1.21
N GLN A 277 48.25 -37.41 0.50
CA GLN A 277 47.01 -37.37 -0.28
C GLN A 277 45.74 -37.18 0.57
N GLN A 278 45.67 -37.82 1.75
CA GLN A 278 44.51 -37.70 2.64
C GLN A 278 44.35 -36.29 3.22
N VAL A 279 45.45 -35.63 3.57
CA VAL A 279 45.42 -34.25 4.10
C VAL A 279 44.91 -33.28 3.04
N GLU A 280 45.35 -33.44 1.79
CA GLU A 280 44.94 -32.61 0.67
C GLU A 280 43.42 -32.73 0.41
N GLN A 281 42.89 -33.95 0.34
CA GLN A 281 41.45 -34.20 0.14
C GLN A 281 40.57 -33.55 1.22
N ARG A 282 40.92 -33.70 2.50
CA ARG A 282 40.13 -33.12 3.60
C ARG A 282 40.13 -31.59 3.59
N THR A 283 41.24 -30.99 3.19
CA THR A 283 41.39 -29.53 3.15
C THR A 283 40.47 -28.89 2.11
N VAL A 284 40.28 -29.55 0.96
CA VAL A 284 39.35 -29.09 -0.09
C VAL A 284 37.91 -29.15 0.40
N SER A 285 37.48 -30.29 0.94
CA SER A 285 36.09 -30.48 1.41
C SER A 285 35.69 -29.49 2.53
N LEU A 286 36.61 -29.18 3.45
CA LEU A 286 36.38 -28.18 4.50
C LEU A 286 36.21 -26.75 3.96
N ARG A 287 36.88 -26.41 2.85
CA ARG A 287 36.72 -25.09 2.23
C ARG A 287 35.36 -24.95 1.57
N GLU A 288 34.90 -25.98 0.87
CA GLU A 288 33.58 -26.00 0.21
C GLU A 288 32.44 -25.83 1.24
N ALA A 289 32.46 -26.61 2.33
CA ALA A 289 31.42 -26.51 3.37
C ALA A 289 31.36 -25.12 4.05
N ASN A 290 32.50 -24.44 4.20
CA ASN A 290 32.53 -23.09 4.77
C ASN A 290 31.94 -22.03 3.82
N LEU A 291 32.21 -22.16 2.52
CA LEU A 291 31.63 -21.28 1.49
C LEU A 291 30.11 -21.41 1.46
N GLU A 292 29.58 -22.64 1.46
CA GLU A 292 28.13 -22.89 1.49
C GLU A 292 27.46 -22.31 2.74
N LEU A 293 28.11 -22.44 3.90
CA LEU A 293 27.59 -21.88 5.15
C LEU A 293 27.58 -20.34 5.13
N GLN A 294 28.60 -19.72 4.54
CA GLN A 294 28.63 -18.26 4.37
C GLN A 294 27.54 -17.78 3.43
N GLU A 295 27.37 -18.41 2.26
CA GLU A 295 26.31 -18.05 1.30
C GLU A 295 24.91 -18.19 1.91
N SER A 296 24.67 -19.27 2.66
CA SER A 296 23.41 -19.48 3.36
C SER A 296 23.12 -18.36 4.37
N ARG A 297 24.10 -18.00 5.23
CA ARG A 297 23.96 -16.91 6.21
C ARG A 297 23.66 -15.56 5.56
N GLU A 298 24.37 -15.25 4.48
CA GLU A 298 24.21 -13.97 3.79
C GLU A 298 22.83 -13.86 3.13
N LYS A 299 22.35 -14.97 2.54
CA LYS A 299 21.00 -15.07 1.98
C LYS A 299 19.91 -14.85 3.04
N TYR A 300 20.06 -15.42 4.24
CA TYR A 300 19.13 -15.17 5.35
C TYR A 300 19.14 -13.71 5.80
N ARG A 301 20.32 -13.08 5.91
CA ARG A 301 20.44 -11.66 6.30
C ARG A 301 19.69 -10.76 5.32
N VAL A 302 19.93 -10.93 4.01
CA VAL A 302 19.27 -10.13 2.96
C VAL A 302 17.75 -10.31 2.98
N LEU A 303 17.25 -11.53 3.14
CA LEU A 303 15.81 -11.78 3.24
C LEU A 303 15.18 -11.04 4.44
N THR A 304 15.82 -11.09 5.61
CA THR A 304 15.32 -10.40 6.81
C THR A 304 15.43 -8.87 6.74
N GLU A 305 16.45 -8.32 6.07
CA GLU A 305 16.64 -6.87 5.91
C GLU A 305 15.76 -6.26 4.80
N SER A 306 15.38 -7.06 3.81
CA SER A 306 14.51 -6.63 2.70
C SER A 306 13.03 -6.51 3.09
N ILE A 307 12.62 -7.08 4.22
CA ILE A 307 11.25 -7.05 4.74
C ILE A 307 11.12 -5.83 5.68
N ASN A 308 10.13 -4.98 5.42
CA ASN A 308 9.84 -3.83 6.29
C ASN A 308 9.19 -4.23 7.62
N ASP A 309 8.66 -5.45 7.71
CA ASP A 309 8.15 -6.01 8.96
C ASP A 309 9.31 -6.29 9.91
N VAL A 310 9.08 -6.09 11.20
CA VAL A 310 10.08 -6.33 12.25
C VAL A 310 9.98 -7.78 12.69
N ILE A 311 11.07 -8.53 12.51
CA ILE A 311 11.22 -9.89 13.03
C ILE A 311 11.83 -9.79 14.42
N TRP A 312 11.20 -10.42 15.40
CA TRP A 312 11.69 -10.43 16.78
C TRP A 312 11.54 -11.81 17.41
N ALA A 313 12.38 -12.06 18.40
CA ALA A 313 12.30 -13.21 19.27
C ALA A 313 12.49 -12.76 20.71
N VAL A 314 11.66 -13.26 21.63
CA VAL A 314 11.81 -13.02 23.08
C VAL A 314 11.83 -14.34 23.83
N ASP A 315 12.47 -14.32 24.99
CA ASP A 315 12.39 -15.40 25.96
C ASP A 315 10.99 -15.41 26.60
N ALA A 316 10.30 -16.54 26.57
CA ALA A 316 8.89 -16.59 26.96
C ALA A 316 8.67 -16.41 28.48
N ASP A 317 9.67 -16.71 29.31
CA ASP A 317 9.57 -16.59 30.76
C ASP A 317 9.93 -15.18 31.25
N THR A 318 10.93 -14.54 30.63
CA THR A 318 11.43 -13.22 31.04
C THR A 318 10.91 -12.06 30.20
N LEU A 319 10.31 -12.35 29.04
CA LEU A 319 9.85 -11.38 28.03
C LEU A 319 10.95 -10.42 27.53
N ARG A 320 12.21 -10.85 27.65
CA ARG A 320 13.39 -10.12 27.16
C ARG A 320 13.67 -10.52 25.71
N PHE A 321 14.03 -9.53 24.89
CA PHE A 321 14.41 -9.80 23.51
C PHE A 321 15.68 -10.65 23.43
N LEU A 322 15.58 -11.71 22.64
CA LEU A 322 16.69 -12.55 22.20
C LEU A 322 17.23 -12.07 20.85
N TYR A 323 16.34 -11.50 20.03
CA TYR A 323 16.66 -10.93 18.74
C TYR A 323 15.60 -9.91 18.33
N VAL A 324 16.02 -8.87 17.60
CA VAL A 324 15.15 -7.95 16.88
C VAL A 324 15.85 -7.51 15.59
N SER A 325 15.13 -7.54 14.48
CA SER A 325 15.68 -7.13 13.18
C SER A 325 15.92 -5.62 13.11
N PRO A 326 16.91 -5.13 12.33
CA PRO A 326 17.18 -3.70 12.14
C PRO A 326 15.99 -2.87 11.64
N SER A 327 15.00 -3.49 11.00
CA SER A 327 13.75 -2.84 10.55
C SER A 327 12.98 -2.15 11.68
N ILE A 328 13.26 -2.46 12.96
CA ILE A 328 12.66 -1.77 14.11
C ILE A 328 12.93 -0.27 14.12
N PHE A 329 14.08 0.17 13.61
CA PHE A 329 14.40 1.59 13.48
C PHE A 329 13.44 2.32 12.54
N LYS A 330 13.05 1.69 11.43
CA LYS A 330 12.05 2.24 10.50
C LYS A 330 10.65 2.23 11.10
N LEU A 331 10.35 1.29 11.98
CA LEU A 331 9.02 1.15 12.59
C LEU A 331 8.75 2.21 13.65
N ASN A 332 9.67 2.41 14.60
CA ASN A 332 9.42 3.24 15.79
C ASN A 332 10.62 4.12 16.22
N GLY A 333 11.70 4.16 15.42
CA GLY A 333 12.87 5.01 15.66
C GLY A 333 13.87 4.50 16.70
N PHE A 334 13.63 3.34 17.32
CA PHE A 334 14.57 2.70 18.23
C PHE A 334 15.58 1.84 17.47
N THR A 335 16.82 1.80 17.96
CA THR A 335 17.83 0.86 17.45
C THR A 335 17.60 -0.55 18.03
N PRO A 336 18.09 -1.61 17.39
CA PRO A 336 18.09 -2.94 18.01
C PRO A 336 18.71 -2.95 19.41
N GLU A 337 19.81 -2.22 19.63
CA GLU A 337 20.41 -2.15 20.98
C GLU A 337 19.49 -1.46 21.99
N ASP A 338 18.81 -0.38 21.60
CA ASP A 338 17.83 0.31 22.45
C ASP A 338 16.72 -0.67 22.88
N VAL A 339 16.17 -1.44 21.94
CA VAL A 339 15.05 -2.37 22.18
C VAL A 339 15.46 -3.57 23.03
N MET A 340 16.65 -4.12 22.80
CA MET A 340 17.16 -5.28 23.54
C MET A 340 17.39 -4.98 25.04
N SER A 341 17.52 -3.71 25.42
CA SER A 341 17.79 -3.30 26.81
C SER A 341 16.56 -3.33 27.74
N HIS A 342 15.34 -3.40 27.19
CA HIS A 342 14.07 -3.43 27.93
C HIS A 342 13.24 -4.67 27.58
N PRO A 343 12.29 -5.09 28.45
CA PRO A 343 11.35 -6.14 28.08
C PRO A 343 10.33 -5.63 27.06
N ILE A 344 9.69 -6.54 26.32
CA ILE A 344 8.79 -6.21 25.19
C ILE A 344 7.62 -5.28 25.56
N ASP A 345 7.14 -5.36 26.80
CA ASP A 345 6.03 -4.56 27.31
C ASP A 345 6.38 -3.08 27.57
N ALA A 346 7.67 -2.74 27.64
CA ALA A 346 8.12 -1.36 27.84
C ALA A 346 7.81 -0.45 26.63
N TYR A 347 7.56 -1.04 25.46
CA TYR A 347 7.27 -0.33 24.21
C TYR A 347 5.77 -0.22 23.91
N ILE A 348 4.92 -0.69 24.83
CA ILE A 348 3.46 -0.69 24.72
C ILE A 348 2.91 0.31 25.75
N PRO A 349 1.82 1.05 25.45
CA PRO A 349 1.16 1.90 26.44
C PRO A 349 0.83 1.15 27.72
N ALA A 350 1.08 1.78 28.87
CA ALA A 350 0.95 1.15 30.21
C ALA A 350 -0.43 0.54 30.47
N GLU A 351 -1.49 1.13 29.91
CA GLU A 351 -2.88 0.65 30.01
C GLU A 351 -3.09 -0.73 29.36
N LYS A 352 -2.33 -1.06 28.31
CA LYS A 352 -2.46 -2.32 27.54
C LYS A 352 -1.36 -3.33 27.83
N ALA A 353 -0.24 -2.90 28.42
CA ALA A 353 0.89 -3.75 28.75
C ALA A 353 0.53 -4.88 29.75
N ALA A 354 -0.40 -4.61 30.67
CA ALA A 354 -0.87 -5.60 31.65
C ALA A 354 -1.66 -6.74 31.00
N ASP A 355 -2.57 -6.42 30.07
CA ASP A 355 -3.42 -7.39 29.38
C ASP A 355 -2.58 -8.34 28.51
N LEU A 356 -1.57 -7.79 27.83
CA LEU A 356 -0.64 -8.53 26.97
C LEU A 356 0.20 -9.54 27.78
N LYS A 357 0.66 -9.17 28.98
CA LYS A 357 1.37 -10.10 29.87
C LYS A 357 0.47 -11.26 30.30
N VAL A 358 -0.76 -10.97 30.71
CA VAL A 358 -1.73 -11.99 31.12
C VAL A 358 -1.99 -12.98 29.99
N LEU A 359 -2.13 -12.47 28.77
CA LEU A 359 -2.34 -13.28 27.58
C LEU A 359 -1.13 -14.17 27.25
N TYR A 360 0.09 -13.62 27.22
CA TYR A 360 1.28 -14.42 26.93
C TYR A 360 1.55 -15.49 27.99
N CYS A 361 1.36 -15.19 29.28
CA CYS A 361 1.46 -16.18 30.36
C CYS A 361 0.46 -17.34 30.16
N LYS A 362 -0.80 -17.01 29.87
CA LYS A 362 -1.84 -18.01 29.60
C LYS A 362 -1.51 -18.89 28.38
N ASN A 363 -0.94 -18.29 27.34
CA ASN A 363 -0.57 -19.02 26.12
C ASN A 363 0.67 -19.90 26.34
N LEU A 364 1.64 -19.46 27.14
CA LEU A 364 2.81 -20.25 27.53
C LEU A 364 2.44 -21.50 28.34
N GLU A 365 1.51 -21.37 29.30
CA GLU A 365 1.01 -22.51 30.08
C GLU A 365 0.34 -23.57 29.19
N LYS A 366 -0.47 -23.13 28.22
CA LYS A 366 -1.09 -24.02 27.23
C LYS A 366 -0.06 -24.72 26.35
N PHE A 367 0.96 -24.01 25.89
CA PHE A 367 2.06 -24.59 25.10
C PHE A 367 2.79 -25.67 25.89
N ARG A 368 3.12 -25.41 27.16
CA ARG A 368 3.79 -26.36 28.07
C ARG A 368 2.98 -27.61 28.38
N THR A 369 1.65 -27.51 28.37
CA THR A 369 0.74 -28.63 28.66
C THR A 369 0.40 -29.48 27.43
N GLY A 370 0.97 -29.18 26.26
CA GLY A 370 0.82 -30.00 25.05
C GLY A 370 -0.58 -29.93 24.43
N GLN A 371 -1.43 -28.98 24.83
CA GLN A 371 -2.67 -28.70 24.12
C GLN A 371 -2.33 -28.13 22.74
N LYS A 372 -2.51 -28.94 21.69
CA LYS A 372 -2.29 -28.54 20.30
C LYS A 372 -3.10 -27.28 19.98
N TYR A 373 -2.41 -26.22 19.59
CA TYR A 373 -2.97 -25.12 18.82
C TYR A 373 -3.45 -25.67 17.47
N ILE A 374 -4.77 -25.78 17.30
CA ILE A 374 -5.39 -25.92 15.99
C ILE A 374 -5.87 -24.51 15.63
N GLU A 375 -5.20 -23.91 14.64
CA GLU A 375 -5.66 -22.78 13.83
C GLU A 375 -5.95 -21.45 14.57
N GLN A 376 -4.93 -20.62 14.70
CA GLN A 376 -4.90 -19.21 14.24
C GLN A 376 -3.65 -18.55 14.83
N PHE A 377 -2.78 -18.02 13.96
CA PHE A 377 -1.82 -16.99 14.34
C PHE A 377 -2.55 -15.94 15.20
N HIS A 378 -2.04 -15.65 16.40
CA HIS A 378 -2.66 -14.57 17.19
C HIS A 378 -2.27 -13.25 16.53
N ILE A 379 -3.19 -12.73 15.72
CA ILE A 379 -3.07 -11.42 15.07
C ILE A 379 -3.55 -10.39 16.08
N GLU A 380 -2.63 -9.62 16.64
CA GLU A 380 -2.95 -8.51 17.55
C GLU A 380 -2.65 -7.18 16.88
N GLU A 381 -3.62 -6.27 16.89
CA GLU A 381 -3.36 -4.87 16.54
C GLU A 381 -3.00 -4.09 17.81
N VAL A 382 -1.74 -3.69 17.93
CA VAL A 382 -1.18 -3.01 19.11
C VAL A 382 -0.57 -1.67 18.70
N GLU A 383 -0.84 -0.64 19.49
CA GLU A 383 -0.12 0.64 19.39
C GLU A 383 1.22 0.51 20.09
N LEU A 384 2.32 0.76 19.37
CA LEU A 384 3.66 0.87 19.93
C LEU A 384 4.03 2.34 20.11
N THR A 385 4.80 2.61 21.17
CA THR A 385 5.36 3.92 21.44
C THR A 385 6.64 4.12 20.63
N CYS A 386 6.72 5.23 19.90
CA CYS A 386 7.91 5.63 19.15
C CYS A 386 8.88 6.42 20.04
N LYS A 387 10.14 6.54 19.60
CA LYS A 387 11.19 7.27 20.33
C LYS A 387 10.88 8.77 20.54
N ASP A 388 10.03 9.35 19.69
CA ASP A 388 9.55 10.73 19.75
C ASP A 388 8.23 10.89 20.55
N ASN A 389 7.79 9.84 21.26
CA ASN A 389 6.50 9.73 21.95
C ASN A 389 5.26 9.71 21.04
N SER A 390 5.41 9.64 19.71
CA SER A 390 4.28 9.35 18.82
C SER A 390 3.86 7.87 18.91
N ARG A 391 2.70 7.53 18.34
CA ARG A 391 2.17 6.15 18.32
C ARG A 391 2.14 5.58 16.91
N VAL A 392 2.47 4.30 16.80
CA VAL A 392 2.37 3.54 15.54
C VAL A 392 1.50 2.31 15.75
N TRP A 393 0.51 2.12 14.88
CA TRP A 393 -0.28 0.90 14.85
C TRP A 393 0.51 -0.24 14.21
N THR A 394 0.56 -1.36 14.91
CA THR A 394 1.26 -2.55 14.47
C THR A 394 0.38 -3.78 14.53
N GLU A 395 0.46 -4.61 13.50
CA GLU A 395 -0.11 -5.94 13.47
C GLU A 395 0.98 -6.92 13.87
N ILE A 396 0.79 -7.64 14.98
CA ILE A 396 1.74 -8.58 15.53
C ILE A 396 1.21 -9.99 15.30
N VAL A 397 2.05 -10.83 14.70
CA VAL A 397 1.84 -12.28 14.57
C VAL A 397 2.94 -12.99 15.33
N SER A 398 2.59 -13.86 16.28
CA SER A 398 3.58 -14.60 17.08
C SER A 398 3.26 -16.09 17.25
N ASP A 399 4.30 -16.88 17.47
CA ASP A 399 4.25 -18.32 17.77
C ASP A 399 5.29 -18.71 18.84
N PHE A 400 5.02 -19.80 19.56
CA PHE A 400 5.89 -20.33 20.60
C PHE A 400 6.72 -21.50 20.07
N HIS A 401 8.01 -21.49 20.37
CA HIS A 401 8.97 -22.50 19.91
C HIS A 401 9.83 -23.01 21.07
N LEU A 402 10.06 -24.33 21.13
CA LEU A 402 11.00 -24.93 22.08
C LEU A 402 12.38 -25.04 21.42
N ASN A 403 13.37 -24.35 21.98
CA ASN A 403 14.75 -24.47 21.52
C ASN A 403 15.37 -25.77 22.07
N GLU A 404 15.56 -26.78 21.20
CA GLU A 404 16.05 -28.10 21.59
C GLU A 404 17.45 -28.10 22.24
N ARG A 405 18.27 -27.07 21.99
CA ARG A 405 19.63 -26.98 22.54
C ARG A 405 19.68 -26.38 23.93
N SER A 406 18.87 -25.36 24.18
CA SER A 406 18.85 -24.65 25.47
C SER A 406 17.72 -25.10 26.40
N GLY A 407 16.72 -25.82 25.87
CA GLY A 407 15.54 -26.26 26.62
C GLY A 407 14.57 -25.14 26.97
N ARG A 408 14.79 -23.91 26.48
CA ARG A 408 13.94 -22.74 26.76
C ARG A 408 12.83 -22.59 25.71
N VAL A 409 11.73 -21.98 26.13
CA VAL A 409 10.64 -21.60 25.23
C VAL A 409 10.87 -20.17 24.75
N GLU A 410 10.82 -19.97 23.45
CA GLU A 410 11.01 -18.68 22.77
C GLU A 410 9.69 -18.29 22.08
N ILE A 411 9.36 -17.00 22.08
CA ILE A 411 8.25 -16.45 21.30
C ILE A 411 8.87 -15.78 20.09
N LEU A 412 8.54 -16.25 18.89
CA LEU A 412 8.96 -15.65 17.63
C LEU A 412 7.79 -14.89 17.03
N GLY A 413 8.03 -13.67 16.57
CA GLY A 413 6.98 -12.89 15.97
C GLY A 413 7.44 -11.93 14.89
N VAL A 414 6.46 -11.48 14.13
CA VAL A 414 6.57 -10.48 13.07
C VAL A 414 5.63 -9.33 13.42
N ALA A 415 6.14 -8.10 13.44
CA ALA A 415 5.36 -6.89 13.64
C ALA A 415 5.35 -6.06 12.35
N ARG A 416 4.16 -5.82 11.79
CA ARG A 416 3.95 -5.03 10.57
C ARG A 416 3.35 -3.67 10.90
N ASN A 417 3.84 -2.61 10.26
CA ASN A 417 3.22 -1.29 10.36
C ASN A 417 1.90 -1.26 9.58
N ILE A 418 0.80 -0.90 10.25
CA ILE A 418 -0.54 -0.82 9.65
C ILE A 418 -1.14 0.59 9.72
N ASN A 419 -0.33 1.63 9.99
CA ASN A 419 -0.81 3.02 10.04
C ASN A 419 -1.49 3.45 8.73
N GLU A 420 -0.94 3.08 7.57
CA GLU A 420 -1.54 3.40 6.28
C GLU A 420 -2.89 2.69 6.09
N ARG A 421 -2.99 1.43 6.52
CA ARG A 421 -4.26 0.67 6.51
C ARG A 421 -5.29 1.35 7.41
N LYS A 422 -4.94 1.72 8.64
CA LYS A 422 -5.85 2.41 9.57
C LYS A 422 -6.31 3.77 9.04
N LYS A 423 -5.39 4.58 8.49
CA LYS A 423 -5.74 5.85 7.84
C LYS A 423 -6.64 5.65 6.63
N ALA A 424 -6.40 4.60 5.83
CA ALA A 424 -7.25 4.27 4.69
C ALA A 424 -8.65 3.80 5.13
N GLU A 425 -8.75 2.98 6.18
CA GLU A 425 -10.04 2.54 6.76
C GLU A 425 -10.85 3.73 7.29
N GLU A 426 -10.22 4.62 8.07
CA GLU A 426 -10.85 5.86 8.53
C GLU A 426 -11.29 6.74 7.36
N ARG A 427 -10.46 6.85 6.32
CA ARG A 427 -10.79 7.63 5.13
C ARG A 427 -11.94 7.00 4.34
N ILE A 428 -11.98 5.68 4.19
CA ILE A 428 -13.09 4.96 3.55
C ILE A 428 -14.38 5.18 4.33
N ARG A 429 -14.33 5.07 5.67
CA ARG A 429 -15.48 5.36 6.54
C ARG A 429 -15.96 6.80 6.38
N PHE A 430 -15.03 7.75 6.32
CA PHE A 430 -15.35 9.15 6.06
C PHE A 430 -16.01 9.35 4.69
N LEU A 431 -15.45 8.77 3.62
CA LEU A 431 -15.98 8.87 2.25
C LEU A 431 -17.35 8.19 2.09
N SER A 432 -17.60 7.13 2.84
CA SER A 432 -18.88 6.40 2.83
C SER A 432 -19.99 7.18 3.50
N ASN A 433 -19.68 7.99 4.52
CA ASN A 433 -20.68 8.56 5.41
C ASN A 433 -20.76 10.10 5.40
N PHE A 434 -19.77 10.80 4.82
CA PHE A 434 -19.70 12.27 4.84
C PHE A 434 -19.46 12.87 3.46
N ASP A 435 -20.01 14.07 3.25
CA ASP A 435 -19.75 14.92 2.08
C ASP A 435 -18.31 15.42 2.11
N GLN A 436 -17.61 15.31 0.97
CA GLN A 436 -16.17 15.58 0.90
C GLN A 436 -15.83 17.06 1.03
N LEU A 437 -16.73 17.94 0.57
CA LEU A 437 -16.53 19.38 0.62
C LEU A 437 -16.81 19.90 2.03
N THR A 438 -18.01 19.63 2.54
CA THR A 438 -18.51 20.28 3.76
C THR A 438 -18.22 19.52 5.05
N GLY A 439 -17.88 18.22 4.96
CA GLY A 439 -17.75 17.34 6.12
C GLY A 439 -19.06 17.11 6.89
N LEU A 440 -20.20 17.47 6.29
CA LEU A 440 -21.51 17.10 6.79
C LEU A 440 -21.82 15.63 6.46
N PRO A 441 -22.68 14.94 7.22
CA PRO A 441 -23.28 13.68 6.82
C PRO A 441 -23.74 13.69 5.36
N ASN A 442 -23.45 12.62 4.62
CA ASN A 442 -24.00 12.42 3.28
C ASN A 442 -25.36 11.71 3.37
N ARG A 443 -25.95 11.37 2.23
CA ARG A 443 -27.23 10.67 2.16
C ARG A 443 -27.27 9.34 2.94
N ALA A 444 -26.19 8.56 2.92
CA ALA A 444 -26.15 7.26 3.58
C ALA A 444 -26.21 7.41 5.10
N GLU A 445 -25.39 8.30 5.66
CA GLU A 445 -25.38 8.60 7.09
C GLU A 445 -26.69 9.28 7.55
N LEU A 446 -27.25 10.17 6.73
CA LEU A 446 -28.54 10.80 7.00
C LEU A 446 -29.68 9.77 7.12
N MET A 447 -29.71 8.78 6.22
CA MET A 447 -30.68 7.68 6.25
C MET A 447 -30.53 6.83 7.50
N GLU A 448 -29.30 6.49 7.89
CA GLU A 448 -29.03 5.72 9.12
C GLU A 448 -29.53 6.48 10.36
N ARG A 449 -29.24 7.79 10.44
CA ARG A 449 -29.72 8.66 11.52
C ARG A 449 -31.24 8.82 11.52
N PHE A 450 -31.88 8.90 10.35
CA PHE A 450 -33.34 8.90 10.23
C PHE A 450 -33.95 7.62 10.82
N GLN A 451 -33.44 6.45 10.43
CA GLN A 451 -33.95 5.16 10.93
C GLN A 451 -33.79 5.06 12.45
N HIS A 452 -32.66 5.54 12.99
CA HIS A 452 -32.44 5.60 14.42
C HIS A 452 -33.45 6.52 15.11
N ALA A 453 -33.65 7.74 14.59
CA ALA A 453 -34.59 8.71 15.15
C ALA A 453 -36.05 8.23 15.10
N VAL A 454 -36.50 7.63 13.99
CA VAL A 454 -37.82 7.01 13.89
C VAL A 454 -37.99 5.86 14.88
N GLY A 455 -36.96 5.02 15.05
CA GLY A 455 -36.95 3.92 16.02
C GLY A 455 -37.08 4.39 17.48
N GLN A 456 -36.62 5.60 17.80
CA GLN A 456 -36.85 6.26 19.08
C GLN A 456 -38.26 6.89 19.16
N SER A 457 -38.70 7.55 18.10
CA SER A 457 -40.02 8.18 17.97
C SER A 457 -41.18 7.21 18.19
N LEU A 458 -41.09 6.00 17.60
CA LEU A 458 -42.10 4.95 17.74
C LEU A 458 -42.32 4.50 19.19
N ARG A 459 -41.30 4.60 20.05
CA ARG A 459 -41.38 4.23 21.47
C ARG A 459 -41.90 5.36 22.35
N GLY A 460 -41.66 6.62 21.95
CA GLY A 460 -41.98 7.81 22.73
C GLY A 460 -43.22 8.58 22.26
N GLY A 461 -43.82 8.22 21.12
CA GLY A 461 -44.94 8.96 20.51
C GLY A 461 -44.55 10.37 20.04
N LYS A 462 -43.26 10.64 19.86
CA LYS A 462 -42.75 11.96 19.47
C LYS A 462 -42.80 12.12 17.96
N GLN A 463 -42.98 13.36 17.49
CA GLN A 463 -42.89 13.72 16.07
C GLN A 463 -41.44 14.03 15.68
N LEU A 464 -41.16 14.06 14.39
CA LEU A 464 -39.86 14.42 13.82
C LEU A 464 -40.10 15.29 12.58
N ALA A 465 -39.33 16.36 12.43
CA ALA A 465 -39.37 17.19 11.22
C ALA A 465 -38.20 16.83 10.30
N LEU A 466 -38.51 16.65 9.02
CA LEU A 466 -37.54 16.60 7.93
C LEU A 466 -37.65 17.92 7.16
N MET A 467 -36.54 18.65 7.04
CA MET A 467 -36.48 19.94 6.35
C MET A 467 -35.59 19.81 5.12
N TYR A 468 -36.07 20.30 3.98
CA TYR A 468 -35.33 20.42 2.74
C TYR A 468 -34.97 21.89 2.52
N LEU A 469 -33.69 22.22 2.54
CA LEU A 469 -33.18 23.57 2.38
C LEU A 469 -32.37 23.65 1.08
N ASP A 470 -32.65 24.68 0.29
CA ASP A 470 -31.92 24.97 -0.93
C ASP A 470 -31.52 26.46 -0.97
N LEU A 471 -30.31 26.75 -1.49
CA LEU A 471 -29.79 28.10 -1.56
C LEU A 471 -30.22 28.84 -2.84
N ASP A 472 -30.97 29.92 -2.67
CA ASP A 472 -31.50 30.71 -3.78
C ASP A 472 -30.39 31.31 -4.65
N HIS A 473 -30.56 31.16 -5.97
CA HIS A 473 -29.67 31.73 -6.99
C HIS A 473 -28.19 31.30 -6.87
N PHE A 474 -27.87 30.20 -6.16
CA PHE A 474 -26.50 29.71 -6.04
C PHE A 474 -25.83 29.45 -7.39
N LYS A 475 -26.59 28.95 -8.38
CA LYS A 475 -26.10 28.77 -9.75
C LYS A 475 -25.56 30.08 -10.36
N ASN A 476 -26.22 31.21 -10.14
CA ASN A 476 -25.77 32.50 -10.67
C ASN A 476 -24.42 32.91 -10.05
N ILE A 477 -24.17 32.57 -8.78
CA ILE A 477 -22.89 32.79 -8.12
C ILE A 477 -21.81 31.96 -8.79
N ASN A 478 -22.04 30.66 -9.02
CA ASN A 478 -21.09 29.81 -9.74
C ASN A 478 -20.82 30.29 -11.17
N ASP A 479 -21.86 30.69 -11.90
CA ASP A 479 -21.73 31.15 -13.28
C ASP A 479 -20.98 32.49 -13.38
N THR A 480 -21.03 33.32 -12.32
CA THR A 480 -20.42 34.66 -12.30
C THR A 480 -19.02 34.69 -11.67
N LEU A 481 -18.83 33.98 -10.55
CA LEU A 481 -17.62 34.03 -9.70
C LEU A 481 -16.82 32.72 -9.71
N GLY A 482 -17.34 31.67 -10.35
CA GLY A 482 -16.68 30.38 -10.48
C GLY A 482 -16.94 29.42 -9.33
N TYR A 483 -16.72 28.13 -9.60
CA TYR A 483 -17.01 27.03 -8.67
C TYR A 483 -16.20 27.06 -7.37
N SER A 484 -14.94 27.53 -7.40
CA SER A 484 -14.12 27.65 -6.18
C SER A 484 -14.73 28.62 -5.17
N PHE A 485 -15.40 29.66 -5.66
CA PHE A 485 -16.08 30.64 -4.84
C PHE A 485 -17.36 30.05 -4.24
N GLY A 486 -18.15 29.34 -5.06
CA GLY A 486 -19.32 28.60 -4.59
C GLY A 486 -18.98 27.54 -3.54
N ASP A 487 -17.86 26.84 -3.69
CA ASP A 487 -17.37 25.86 -2.71
C ASP A 487 -17.05 26.50 -1.35
N GLN A 488 -16.41 27.68 -1.35
CA GLN A 488 -16.16 28.44 -0.11
C GLN A 488 -17.48 28.91 0.54
N LEU A 489 -18.45 29.34 -0.26
CA LEU A 489 -19.77 29.72 0.26
C LEU A 489 -20.48 28.52 0.90
N LEU A 490 -20.45 27.35 0.26
CA LEU A 490 -21.03 26.12 0.82
C LEU A 490 -20.37 25.72 2.13
N LEU A 491 -19.05 25.91 2.26
CA LEU A 491 -18.32 25.68 3.52
C LEU A 491 -18.82 26.60 4.64
N GLU A 492 -18.98 27.90 4.37
CA GLU A 492 -19.47 28.85 5.37
C GLU A 492 -20.93 28.60 5.74
N VAL A 493 -21.81 28.36 4.75
CA VAL A 493 -23.21 27.97 5.00
C VAL A 493 -23.28 26.71 5.87
N SER A 494 -22.43 25.70 5.59
CA SER A 494 -22.40 24.46 6.38
C SER A 494 -22.01 24.69 7.84
N LYS A 495 -21.06 25.60 8.09
CA LYS A 495 -20.69 26.00 9.46
C LYS A 495 -21.84 26.72 10.16
N CYS A 496 -22.49 27.65 9.47
CA CYS A 496 -23.66 28.38 9.95
C CYS A 496 -24.80 27.43 10.34
N LEU A 497 -25.18 26.51 9.44
CA LEU A 497 -26.23 25.53 9.70
C LEU A 497 -25.88 24.63 10.89
N ARG A 498 -24.64 24.14 10.98
CA ARG A 498 -24.20 23.28 12.09
C ARG A 498 -24.19 24.03 13.44
N ALA A 499 -23.92 25.33 13.45
CA ALA A 499 -23.95 26.15 14.66
C ALA A 499 -25.37 26.52 15.12
N ALA A 500 -26.34 26.50 14.19
CA ALA A 500 -27.73 26.87 14.46
C ALA A 500 -28.61 25.72 14.98
N ILE A 501 -28.12 24.48 14.94
CA ILE A 501 -28.87 23.27 15.35
C ILE A 501 -28.30 22.64 16.63
N HIS A 502 -29.10 21.80 17.29
CA HIS A 502 -28.67 21.07 18.49
C HIS A 502 -27.87 19.81 18.14
N GLU A 503 -27.21 19.21 19.14
CA GLU A 503 -26.39 18.00 18.97
C GLU A 503 -27.22 16.76 18.54
N GLU A 504 -28.50 16.70 18.95
CA GLU A 504 -29.42 15.64 18.55
C GLU A 504 -29.98 15.82 17.12
N ASP A 505 -29.87 17.04 16.58
CA ASP A 505 -30.29 17.35 15.21
C ASP A 505 -29.22 16.91 14.22
N THR A 506 -29.63 16.67 12.99
CA THR A 506 -28.70 16.29 11.91
C THR A 506 -28.88 17.21 10.74
N VAL A 507 -27.79 17.83 10.28
CA VAL A 507 -27.71 18.51 8.98
C VAL A 507 -26.85 17.67 8.04
N SER A 508 -27.31 17.48 6.81
CA SER A 508 -26.65 16.73 5.74
C SER A 508 -26.65 17.54 4.46
N ARG A 509 -25.64 17.33 3.61
CA ARG A 509 -25.61 17.86 2.25
C ARG A 509 -25.86 16.71 1.27
N GLN A 510 -26.85 16.85 0.39
CA GLN A 510 -27.20 15.84 -0.62
C GLN A 510 -26.39 15.99 -1.91
N GLY A 511 -25.90 17.21 -2.17
CA GLY A 511 -25.15 17.58 -3.37
C GLY A 511 -25.54 18.99 -3.80
N GLY A 512 -24.70 19.65 -4.60
CA GLY A 512 -24.97 21.02 -5.06
C GLY A 512 -25.17 22.00 -3.90
N ASP A 513 -26.29 22.72 -3.93
CA ASP A 513 -26.80 23.71 -2.99
C ASP A 513 -27.86 23.17 -2.01
N GLU A 514 -28.04 21.84 -1.96
CA GLU A 514 -29.14 21.21 -1.21
C GLU A 514 -28.67 20.62 0.14
N PHE A 515 -29.38 21.02 1.20
CA PHE A 515 -29.16 20.57 2.57
C PHE A 515 -30.44 19.96 3.14
N ILE A 516 -30.31 18.86 3.88
CA ILE A 516 -31.43 18.19 4.55
C ILE A 516 -31.17 18.20 6.05
N LEU A 517 -32.20 18.57 6.81
CA LEU A 517 -32.16 18.55 8.26
C LEU A 517 -33.16 17.54 8.81
N ILE A 518 -32.75 16.80 9.83
CA ILE A 518 -33.60 15.94 10.64
C ILE A 518 -33.59 16.47 12.08
N VAL A 519 -34.78 16.77 12.59
CA VAL A 519 -34.99 17.38 13.90
C VAL A 519 -35.92 16.48 14.71
N PRO A 520 -35.39 15.55 15.53
CA PRO A 520 -36.19 14.64 16.33
C PRO A 520 -36.93 15.36 17.47
N GLY A 521 -38.14 14.90 17.80
CA GLY A 521 -38.85 15.37 18.99
C GLY A 521 -39.48 16.75 18.88
N VAL A 522 -39.58 17.31 17.67
CA VAL A 522 -40.13 18.65 17.43
C VAL A 522 -41.56 18.59 16.91
N ASN A 523 -42.40 19.55 17.33
CA ASN A 523 -43.73 19.79 16.77
C ASN A 523 -43.67 20.86 15.65
N GLU A 524 -44.78 21.11 14.97
CA GLU A 524 -44.84 22.11 13.88
C GLU A 524 -44.37 23.50 14.33
N GLU A 525 -44.79 23.99 15.50
CA GLU A 525 -44.34 25.29 16.00
C GLU A 525 -42.82 25.35 16.26
N GLY A 526 -42.23 24.27 16.79
CA GLY A 526 -40.79 24.18 17.01
C GLY A 526 -40.01 24.14 15.69
N ALA A 527 -40.52 23.40 14.70
CA ALA A 527 -39.94 23.31 13.38
C ALA A 527 -39.98 24.68 12.66
N ALA A 528 -41.09 25.41 12.77
CA ALA A 528 -41.23 26.76 12.23
C ALA A 528 -40.23 27.74 12.87
N ARG A 529 -40.09 27.73 14.20
CA ARG A 529 -39.11 28.57 14.91
C ARG A 529 -37.68 28.29 14.45
N LEU A 530 -37.31 27.02 14.31
CA LEU A 530 -35.98 26.65 13.82
C LEU A 530 -35.78 27.13 12.38
N CYS A 531 -36.76 26.99 11.49
CA CYS A 531 -36.66 27.50 10.13
C CYS A 531 -36.45 29.01 10.07
N SER A 532 -37.18 29.79 10.89
CA SER A 532 -36.95 31.23 10.99
C SER A 532 -35.51 31.57 11.41
N THR A 533 -34.97 30.86 12.40
CA THR A 533 -33.57 31.02 12.83
C THR A 533 -32.60 30.66 11.70
N LEU A 534 -32.82 29.55 10.99
CA LEU A 534 -31.97 29.12 9.88
C LEU A 534 -31.97 30.15 8.74
N ILE A 535 -33.15 30.69 8.39
CA ILE A 535 -33.28 31.76 7.39
C ILE A 535 -32.49 32.99 7.80
N GLU A 536 -32.63 33.44 9.05
CA GLU A 536 -31.95 34.64 9.55
C GLU A 536 -30.42 34.47 9.57
N VAL A 537 -29.93 33.30 10.00
CA VAL A 537 -28.50 33.00 10.10
C VAL A 537 -27.85 32.82 8.73
N VAL A 538 -28.53 32.14 7.79
CA VAL A 538 -28.00 31.94 6.43
C VAL A 538 -28.07 33.21 5.60
N SER A 539 -29.04 34.09 5.86
CA SER A 539 -29.17 35.37 5.12
C SER A 539 -28.16 36.44 5.52
N GLN A 540 -27.30 36.18 6.51
CA GLN A 540 -26.23 37.11 6.87
C GLN A 540 -25.19 37.22 5.74
N PRO A 541 -24.61 38.41 5.50
CA PRO A 541 -23.56 38.57 4.50
C PRO A 541 -22.30 37.75 4.82
N TYR A 542 -21.78 37.07 3.82
CA TYR A 542 -20.53 36.30 3.86
C TYR A 542 -19.39 37.12 3.24
N LEU A 543 -18.25 37.19 3.93
CA LEU A 543 -17.04 37.81 3.40
C LEU A 543 -16.12 36.74 2.82
N ILE A 544 -16.11 36.60 1.50
CA ILE A 544 -15.34 35.58 0.78
C ILE A 544 -14.40 36.30 -0.20
N GLU A 545 -13.09 36.06 -0.07
CA GLU A 545 -12.03 36.70 -0.87
C GLU A 545 -12.12 38.25 -0.94
N GLY A 546 -12.66 38.88 0.11
CA GLY A 546 -12.81 40.33 0.21
C GLY A 546 -14.08 40.90 -0.46
N GLN A 547 -14.95 40.06 -1.00
CA GLN A 547 -16.28 40.44 -1.48
C GLN A 547 -17.36 40.03 -0.48
N GLU A 548 -18.35 40.90 -0.29
CA GLU A 548 -19.51 40.66 0.56
C GLU A 548 -20.65 40.09 -0.29
N LEU A 549 -21.16 38.91 0.10
CA LEU A 549 -22.22 38.20 -0.61
C LEU A 549 -23.33 37.78 0.34
N SER A 550 -24.57 38.02 -0.06
CA SER A 550 -25.75 37.55 0.64
C SER A 550 -26.44 36.48 -0.17
N ILE A 551 -26.80 35.37 0.47
CA ILE A 551 -27.58 34.29 -0.12
C ILE A 551 -28.74 33.96 0.82
N THR A 552 -29.90 33.62 0.26
CA THR A 552 -31.10 33.29 1.04
C THR A 552 -31.44 31.82 0.89
N PRO A 553 -31.96 31.15 1.92
CA PRO A 553 -32.45 29.79 1.80
C PRO A 553 -33.96 29.73 1.51
N SER A 554 -34.39 28.74 0.74
CA SER A 554 -35.79 28.32 0.62
C SER A 554 -35.98 26.97 1.32
N ILE A 555 -36.91 26.86 2.28
CA ILE A 555 -37.04 25.67 3.14
C ILE A 555 -38.42 25.00 3.02
N GLY A 556 -38.45 23.71 2.78
CA GLY A 556 -39.65 22.87 2.83
C GLY A 556 -39.64 21.92 4.01
N ILE A 557 -40.78 21.70 4.67
CA ILE A 557 -40.87 20.92 5.92
C ILE A 557 -41.88 19.79 5.74
N ALA A 558 -41.52 18.56 6.14
CA ALA A 558 -42.44 17.43 6.28
C ALA A 558 -42.33 16.83 7.69
N ILE A 559 -43.48 16.52 8.31
CA ILE A 559 -43.57 16.02 9.68
C ILE A 559 -43.89 14.52 9.70
N TYR A 560 -42.99 13.72 10.27
CA TYR A 560 -43.25 12.32 10.58
C TYR A 560 -44.17 12.19 11.81
N PRO A 561 -45.17 11.29 11.81
CA PRO A 561 -45.55 10.39 10.70
C PRO A 561 -46.62 10.98 9.75
N ASN A 562 -47.14 12.17 10.03
CA ASN A 562 -48.31 12.74 9.35
C ASN A 562 -48.13 12.92 7.84
N ASP A 563 -46.94 13.38 7.43
CA ASP A 563 -46.59 13.65 6.04
C ASP A 563 -45.85 12.48 5.38
N GLY A 564 -45.69 11.35 6.06
CA GLY A 564 -45.02 10.15 5.53
C GLY A 564 -44.38 9.31 6.63
N GLU A 565 -44.42 7.99 6.44
CA GLU A 565 -43.81 7.02 7.39
C GLU A 565 -42.42 6.53 6.96
N ASP A 566 -42.04 6.74 5.69
CA ASP A 566 -40.75 6.36 5.14
C ASP A 566 -39.92 7.60 4.77
N PHE A 567 -38.59 7.45 4.81
CA PHE A 567 -37.65 8.54 4.53
C PHE A 567 -37.87 9.14 3.15
N GLU A 568 -38.03 8.30 2.11
CA GLU A 568 -38.17 8.79 0.73
C GLU A 568 -39.49 9.56 0.53
N VAL A 569 -40.55 9.17 1.24
CA VAL A 569 -41.83 9.87 1.20
C VAL A 569 -41.72 11.24 1.86
N LEU A 570 -41.14 11.32 3.05
CA LEU A 570 -40.92 12.59 3.76
C LEU A 570 -39.98 13.51 3.00
N LEU A 571 -38.87 12.98 2.48
CA LEU A 571 -37.92 13.75 1.68
C LEU A 571 -38.59 14.37 0.45
N LYS A 572 -39.37 13.58 -0.29
CA LYS A 572 -40.13 14.05 -1.45
C LYS A 572 -41.18 15.11 -1.08
N ASN A 573 -41.84 14.95 0.05
CA ASN A 573 -42.87 15.89 0.51
C ASN A 573 -42.25 17.20 1.00
N ALA A 574 -41.12 17.15 1.70
CA ALA A 574 -40.34 18.33 2.07
C ALA A 574 -39.80 19.06 0.83
N ASP A 575 -39.26 18.34 -0.17
CA ASP A 575 -38.85 18.91 -1.46
C ASP A 575 -40.02 19.62 -2.16
N THR A 576 -41.19 18.98 -2.22
CA THR A 576 -42.40 19.58 -2.80
C THR A 576 -42.78 20.89 -2.10
N ALA A 577 -42.63 20.97 -0.78
CA ALA A 577 -42.88 22.18 -0.01
C ALA A 577 -41.81 23.26 -0.26
N MET A 578 -40.54 22.89 -0.38
CA MET A 578 -39.43 23.79 -0.70
C MET A 578 -39.60 24.41 -2.09
N TYR A 579 -39.95 23.58 -3.08
CA TYR A 579 -40.22 24.06 -4.44
C TYR A 579 -41.35 25.09 -4.47
N ARG A 580 -42.36 24.96 -3.59
CA ARG A 580 -43.43 25.96 -3.43
C ARG A 580 -42.95 27.28 -2.87
N VAL A 581 -41.94 27.27 -1.99
CA VAL A 581 -41.26 28.49 -1.53
C VAL A 581 -40.55 29.16 -2.71
N LYS A 582 -39.84 28.38 -3.54
CA LYS A 582 -39.12 28.90 -4.71
C LYS A 582 -40.01 29.55 -5.77
N GLN A 583 -41.25 29.07 -5.92
CA GLN A 583 -42.26 29.69 -6.80
C GLN A 583 -42.90 30.95 -6.19
N GLY A 584 -42.80 31.14 -4.88
CA GLY A 584 -43.31 32.29 -4.16
C GLY A 584 -42.26 33.39 -4.01
N SER A 585 -42.20 33.98 -2.81
CA SER A 585 -41.26 35.08 -2.49
C SER A 585 -39.81 34.64 -2.37
N ARG A 586 -39.51 33.32 -2.36
CA ARG A 586 -38.22 32.78 -1.88
C ARG A 586 -37.92 33.25 -0.44
N ASN A 587 -36.74 32.92 0.09
CA ASN A 587 -36.30 33.36 1.43
C ASN A 587 -37.35 33.14 2.55
N ASP A 588 -38.01 31.98 2.53
CA ASP A 588 -39.11 31.64 3.44
C ASP A 588 -39.14 30.13 3.67
N PHE A 589 -40.09 29.65 4.48
CA PHE A 589 -40.34 28.23 4.67
C PHE A 589 -41.80 27.85 4.47
N ARG A 590 -42.06 26.59 4.09
CA ARG A 590 -43.42 26.03 4.07
C ARG A 590 -43.50 24.60 4.55
N PHE A 591 -44.57 24.29 5.27
CA PHE A 591 -44.97 22.92 5.56
C PHE A 591 -45.60 22.27 4.34
N PHE A 592 -45.33 20.99 4.17
CA PHE A 592 -46.02 20.16 3.21
C PHE A 592 -47.52 20.13 3.51
N THR A 593 -48.31 20.16 2.44
CA THR A 593 -49.73 19.84 2.51
C THR A 593 -50.08 18.93 1.33
N PRO A 594 -51.03 17.99 1.47
CA PRO A 594 -51.44 17.12 0.36
C PRO A 594 -51.88 17.90 -0.90
N GLN A 595 -52.42 19.11 -0.72
CA GLN A 595 -52.81 19.99 -1.82
C GLN A 595 -51.60 20.42 -2.67
N MET A 596 -50.42 20.62 -2.07
CA MET A 596 -49.20 20.98 -2.81
C MET A 596 -48.76 19.88 -3.77
N GLN A 597 -48.87 18.61 -3.36
CA GLN A 597 -48.55 17.47 -4.22
C GLN A 597 -49.51 17.35 -5.41
N SER A 598 -50.82 17.55 -5.16
CA SER A 598 -51.83 17.62 -6.22
C SER A 598 -51.51 18.73 -7.23
N ASN A 599 -51.17 19.93 -6.74
CA ASN A 599 -50.84 21.05 -7.60
C ASN A 599 -49.54 20.81 -8.38
N ALA A 600 -48.51 20.21 -7.79
CA ALA A 600 -47.26 19.90 -8.50
C ALA A 600 -47.50 18.89 -9.64
N ARG A 601 -48.32 17.87 -9.38
CA ARG A 601 -48.76 16.92 -10.42
C ARG A 601 -49.55 17.64 -11.52
N ARG A 602 -50.44 18.56 -11.15
CA ARG A 602 -51.22 19.36 -12.11
C ARG A 602 -50.31 20.23 -12.98
N THR A 603 -49.33 20.91 -12.38
CA THR A 603 -48.32 21.68 -13.11
C THR A 603 -47.55 20.84 -14.14
N LEU A 604 -47.12 19.63 -13.76
CA LEU A 604 -46.43 18.72 -14.68
C LEU A 604 -47.32 18.30 -15.87
N ILE A 605 -48.59 17.98 -15.60
CA ILE A 605 -49.56 17.62 -16.63
C ILE A 605 -49.76 18.79 -17.59
N LEU A 606 -49.95 20.00 -17.06
CA LEU A 606 -50.15 21.21 -17.86
C LEU A 606 -48.90 21.57 -18.68
N SER A 607 -47.70 21.53 -18.10
CA SER A 607 -46.46 21.81 -18.82
C SER A 607 -46.27 20.88 -20.03
N ASN A 608 -46.56 19.59 -19.86
CA ASN A 608 -46.53 18.62 -20.96
C ASN A 608 -47.62 18.86 -22.01
N ALA A 609 -48.84 19.18 -21.58
CA ALA A 609 -49.95 19.46 -22.49
C ALA A 609 -49.72 20.73 -23.31
N LEU A 610 -49.16 21.78 -22.69
CA LEU A 610 -48.90 23.07 -23.32
C LEU A 610 -47.98 22.95 -24.54
N ARG A 611 -47.00 22.04 -24.50
CA ARG A 611 -46.07 21.76 -25.60
C ARG A 611 -46.77 21.43 -26.93
N HIS A 612 -47.97 20.88 -26.85
CA HIS A 612 -48.78 20.51 -28.02
C HIS A 612 -50.02 21.38 -28.18
N ALA A 613 -50.31 22.31 -27.26
CA ALA A 613 -51.56 23.07 -27.24
C ALA A 613 -51.74 23.92 -28.50
N LEU A 614 -50.66 24.56 -28.97
CA LEU A 614 -50.69 25.38 -30.18
C LEU A 614 -50.96 24.55 -31.45
N VAL A 615 -50.24 23.43 -31.61
CA VAL A 615 -50.38 22.53 -32.76
C VAL A 615 -51.74 21.82 -32.79
N ARG A 616 -52.35 21.60 -31.61
CA ARG A 616 -53.66 20.95 -31.45
C ARG A 616 -54.83 21.93 -31.43
N GLU A 617 -54.60 23.21 -31.78
CA GLU A 617 -55.65 24.24 -31.85
C GLU A 617 -56.44 24.41 -30.54
N GLN A 618 -55.76 24.26 -29.40
CA GLN A 618 -56.38 24.37 -28.06
C GLN A 618 -56.36 25.80 -27.51
N LEU A 619 -55.58 26.68 -28.13
CA LEU A 619 -55.43 28.08 -27.79
C LEU A 619 -56.36 28.93 -28.65
N HIS A 620 -57.03 29.90 -28.03
CA HIS A 620 -57.92 30.85 -28.69
C HIS A 620 -57.82 32.22 -28.03
N LEU A 621 -58.27 33.27 -28.72
CA LEU A 621 -58.28 34.64 -28.20
C LEU A 621 -59.71 35.07 -27.87
N HIS A 622 -59.87 35.66 -26.69
CA HIS A 622 -61.03 36.47 -26.35
C HIS A 622 -60.64 37.95 -26.42
N TYR A 623 -61.62 38.81 -26.60
CA TYR A 623 -61.45 40.25 -26.78
C TYR A 623 -62.28 40.99 -25.75
N GLN A 624 -61.66 41.90 -25.00
CA GLN A 624 -62.34 42.72 -24.01
C GLN A 624 -62.32 44.19 -24.45
N PRO A 625 -63.47 44.91 -24.44
CA PRO A 625 -63.52 46.28 -24.94
C PRO A 625 -62.89 47.27 -23.96
N GLN A 626 -62.20 48.27 -24.51
CA GLN A 626 -61.66 49.44 -23.81
C GLN A 626 -62.49 50.67 -24.18
N ILE A 627 -63.05 51.34 -23.17
CA ILE A 627 -64.04 52.42 -23.35
C ILE A 627 -63.43 53.77 -23.01
N ASP A 628 -63.67 54.77 -23.86
CA ASP A 628 -63.37 56.18 -23.56
C ASP A 628 -64.39 56.72 -22.56
N LEU A 629 -63.94 57.22 -21.40
CA LEU A 629 -64.83 57.75 -20.37
C LEU A 629 -65.51 59.07 -20.74
N GLN A 630 -64.92 59.86 -21.66
CA GLN A 630 -65.44 61.16 -22.06
C GLN A 630 -66.42 61.05 -23.24
N GLN A 631 -66.04 60.29 -24.26
CA GLN A 631 -66.80 60.09 -25.49
C GLN A 631 -67.80 58.94 -25.39
N ASN A 632 -67.65 58.08 -24.38
CA ASN A 632 -68.47 56.89 -24.16
C ASN A 632 -68.54 56.00 -25.41
N CYS A 633 -67.38 55.79 -26.04
CA CYS A 633 -67.20 55.00 -27.25
C CYS A 633 -66.13 53.92 -27.01
N VAL A 634 -66.16 52.85 -27.82
CA VAL A 634 -65.12 51.82 -27.79
C VAL A 634 -63.91 52.34 -28.56
N LEU A 635 -62.76 52.47 -27.89
CA LEU A 635 -61.50 52.92 -28.51
C LEU A 635 -60.66 51.76 -29.04
N GLY A 636 -60.80 50.61 -28.39
CA GLY A 636 -59.96 49.46 -28.61
C GLY A 636 -60.45 48.22 -27.90
N CYS A 637 -59.67 47.16 -28.02
CA CYS A 637 -59.87 45.93 -27.28
C CYS A 637 -58.54 45.28 -26.92
N GLU A 638 -58.53 44.58 -25.80
CA GLU A 638 -57.42 43.73 -25.40
C GLU A 638 -57.65 42.29 -25.86
N ALA A 639 -56.64 41.71 -26.51
CA ALA A 639 -56.62 40.31 -26.91
C ALA A 639 -56.07 39.43 -25.77
N LEU A 640 -56.96 38.64 -25.19
CA LEU A 640 -56.71 37.82 -24.02
C LEU A 640 -56.63 36.34 -24.39
N LEU A 641 -55.46 35.74 -24.15
CA LEU A 641 -55.21 34.33 -24.45
C LEU A 641 -56.06 33.41 -23.57
N ARG A 642 -56.62 32.35 -24.17
CA ARG A 642 -57.43 31.33 -23.51
C ARG A 642 -56.97 29.95 -23.92
N TRP A 643 -56.97 29.02 -22.98
CA TRP A 643 -56.62 27.62 -23.23
C TRP A 643 -57.77 26.69 -22.86
N GLN A 644 -58.33 26.04 -23.88
CA GLN A 644 -59.36 25.01 -23.73
C GLN A 644 -58.72 23.65 -23.92
N HIS A 645 -58.49 22.92 -22.82
CA HIS A 645 -58.02 21.55 -22.89
C HIS A 645 -59.21 20.57 -22.98
N PRO A 646 -59.14 19.52 -23.82
CA PRO A 646 -60.26 18.60 -24.03
C PRO A 646 -60.68 17.85 -22.75
N GLU A 647 -59.71 17.49 -21.90
CA GLU A 647 -59.99 16.71 -20.68
C GLU A 647 -60.04 17.57 -19.39
N LEU A 648 -59.31 18.69 -19.37
CA LEU A 648 -59.15 19.52 -18.16
C LEU A 648 -60.06 20.74 -18.15
N GLY A 649 -60.80 20.98 -19.24
CA GLY A 649 -61.65 22.14 -19.41
C GLY A 649 -60.85 23.42 -19.69
N MET A 650 -61.42 24.56 -19.27
CA MET A 650 -60.77 25.86 -19.37
C MET A 650 -59.66 25.99 -18.33
N ILE A 651 -58.45 26.32 -18.78
CA ILE A 651 -57.28 26.51 -17.93
C ILE A 651 -57.01 28.02 -17.80
N SER A 652 -56.79 28.48 -16.58
CA SER A 652 -56.59 29.90 -16.28
C SER A 652 -55.27 30.40 -16.89
N PRO A 653 -55.23 31.58 -17.52
CA PRO A 653 -53.99 32.24 -17.94
C PRO A 653 -52.95 32.36 -16.82
N ALA A 654 -53.39 32.66 -15.60
CA ALA A 654 -52.51 32.72 -14.42
C ALA A 654 -51.85 31.37 -14.07
N GLU A 655 -52.43 30.25 -14.53
CA GLU A 655 -51.87 28.91 -14.31
C GLU A 655 -50.89 28.50 -15.41
N PHE A 656 -51.15 28.82 -16.69
CA PHE A 656 -50.33 28.31 -17.81
C PHE A 656 -49.35 29.31 -18.41
N ILE A 657 -49.54 30.62 -18.27
CA ILE A 657 -48.59 31.63 -18.78
C ILE A 657 -47.22 31.49 -18.08
N PRO A 658 -47.14 31.39 -16.74
CA PRO A 658 -45.85 31.16 -16.07
C PRO A 658 -45.15 29.88 -16.56
N LEU A 659 -45.92 28.81 -16.81
CA LEU A 659 -45.38 27.56 -17.35
C LEU A 659 -44.89 27.71 -18.80
N ALA A 660 -45.55 28.56 -19.59
CA ALA A 660 -45.11 28.90 -20.94
C ALA A 660 -43.79 29.67 -20.93
N GLU A 661 -43.62 30.57 -19.97
CA GLU A 661 -42.39 31.36 -19.79
C GLU A 661 -41.23 30.47 -19.34
N GLU A 662 -41.42 29.68 -18.28
CA GLU A 662 -40.41 28.76 -17.75
C GLU A 662 -39.95 27.73 -18.80
N SER A 663 -40.87 27.24 -19.62
CA SER A 663 -40.56 26.27 -20.69
C SER A 663 -40.10 26.89 -22.00
N GLY A 664 -40.09 28.22 -22.10
CA GLY A 664 -39.73 28.98 -23.32
C GLY A 664 -40.77 28.92 -24.45
N GLN A 665 -41.91 28.24 -24.25
CA GLN A 665 -42.99 28.12 -25.23
C GLN A 665 -43.72 29.45 -25.45
N ILE A 666 -43.63 30.39 -24.51
CA ILE A 666 -44.28 31.70 -24.58
C ILE A 666 -43.89 32.48 -25.84
N ASN A 667 -42.68 32.26 -26.39
CA ASN A 667 -42.24 32.94 -27.60
C ASN A 667 -43.07 32.52 -28.83
N GLN A 668 -43.29 31.21 -29.00
CA GLN A 668 -44.10 30.69 -30.11
C GLN A 668 -45.58 31.01 -29.93
N ILE A 669 -46.07 30.89 -28.69
CA ILE A 669 -47.46 31.23 -28.36
C ILE A 669 -47.69 32.72 -28.62
N GLY A 670 -46.82 33.59 -28.13
CA GLY A 670 -47.01 35.02 -28.26
C GLY A 670 -46.85 35.55 -29.69
N GLU A 671 -45.99 34.95 -30.52
CA GLU A 671 -46.01 35.23 -31.97
C GLU A 671 -47.36 34.86 -32.60
N TRP A 672 -47.90 33.68 -32.25
CA TRP A 672 -49.21 33.25 -32.72
C TRP A 672 -50.33 34.18 -32.22
N VAL A 673 -50.28 34.64 -30.95
CA VAL A 673 -51.23 35.61 -30.40
C VAL A 673 -51.21 36.90 -31.21
N MET A 674 -50.03 37.49 -31.43
CA MET A 674 -49.90 38.74 -32.21
C MET A 674 -50.43 38.57 -33.64
N ARG A 675 -50.04 37.50 -34.34
CA ARG A 675 -50.53 37.22 -35.70
C ARG A 675 -52.05 37.05 -35.74
N THR A 676 -52.62 36.36 -34.76
CA THR A 676 -54.07 36.10 -34.70
C THR A 676 -54.84 37.38 -34.39
N ALA A 677 -54.36 38.19 -33.44
CA ALA A 677 -54.96 39.46 -33.07
C ALA A 677 -54.95 40.48 -34.23
N VAL A 678 -53.81 40.64 -34.90
CA VAL A 678 -53.67 41.55 -36.06
C VAL A 678 -54.56 41.11 -37.23
N LYS A 679 -54.61 39.81 -37.53
CA LYS A 679 -55.51 39.26 -38.56
C LYS A 679 -56.98 39.48 -38.21
N GLN A 680 -57.36 39.27 -36.96
CA GLN A 680 -58.72 39.49 -36.50
C GLN A 680 -59.12 40.98 -36.65
N LEU A 681 -58.25 41.90 -36.22
CA LEU A 681 -58.51 43.33 -36.35
C LEU A 681 -58.65 43.75 -37.82
N LYS A 682 -57.78 43.25 -38.71
CA LYS A 682 -57.91 43.52 -40.15
C LYS A 682 -59.22 42.99 -40.72
N MET A 683 -59.64 41.79 -40.32
CA MET A 683 -60.91 41.22 -40.74
C MET A 683 -62.09 42.10 -40.30
N TRP A 684 -62.07 42.62 -39.08
CA TRP A 684 -63.09 43.56 -38.59
C TRP A 684 -63.14 44.86 -39.40
N ILE A 685 -61.99 45.44 -39.72
CA ILE A 685 -61.90 46.63 -40.56
C ILE A 685 -62.47 46.35 -41.96
N ASP A 686 -62.13 45.20 -42.56
CA ASP A 686 -62.61 44.81 -43.89
C ASP A 686 -64.12 44.51 -43.91
N GLN A 687 -64.69 44.11 -42.78
CA GLN A 687 -66.14 43.95 -42.58
C GLN A 687 -66.87 45.28 -42.32
N GLY A 688 -66.16 46.41 -42.32
CA GLY A 688 -66.73 47.75 -42.16
C GLY A 688 -66.89 48.21 -40.71
N LEU A 689 -66.29 47.51 -39.74
CA LEU A 689 -66.17 48.04 -38.38
C LEU A 689 -65.16 49.20 -38.36
N GLN A 690 -65.40 50.17 -37.48
CA GLN A 690 -64.47 51.29 -37.31
C GLN A 690 -63.11 50.78 -36.82
N PRO A 691 -61.99 51.26 -37.39
CA PRO A 691 -60.66 50.90 -36.90
C PRO A 691 -60.50 51.26 -35.42
N MET A 692 -60.07 50.29 -34.63
CA MET A 692 -59.87 50.42 -33.19
C MET A 692 -58.48 49.90 -32.81
N MET A 693 -58.01 50.26 -31.62
CA MET A 693 -56.75 49.75 -31.08
C MET A 693 -56.87 48.28 -30.69
N MET A 694 -55.90 47.46 -31.05
CA MET A 694 -55.74 46.08 -30.56
C MET A 694 -54.57 46.04 -29.58
N ALA A 695 -54.87 45.82 -28.31
CA ALA A 695 -53.86 45.66 -27.27
C ALA A 695 -53.50 44.18 -27.09
N VAL A 696 -52.19 43.89 -27.00
CA VAL A 696 -51.67 42.53 -26.83
C VAL A 696 -50.61 42.54 -25.73
N ASN A 697 -50.80 41.67 -24.74
CA ASN A 697 -49.84 41.46 -23.65
C ASN A 697 -48.56 40.79 -24.14
N LEU A 698 -47.44 41.32 -23.66
CA LEU A 698 -46.11 40.83 -23.99
C LEU A 698 -45.41 40.29 -22.75
N SER A 699 -44.93 39.05 -22.83
CA SER A 699 -44.18 38.44 -21.74
C SER A 699 -42.78 39.00 -21.59
N ALA A 700 -42.19 38.83 -20.40
CA ALA A 700 -40.81 39.25 -20.11
C ALA A 700 -39.79 38.61 -21.07
N ALA A 701 -40.02 37.35 -21.42
CA ALA A 701 -39.15 36.59 -22.31
C ALA A 701 -39.20 37.12 -23.75
N GLN A 702 -40.39 37.50 -24.23
CA GLN A 702 -40.56 38.03 -25.58
C GLN A 702 -39.98 39.45 -25.71
N PHE A 703 -40.17 40.29 -24.70
CA PHE A 703 -39.66 41.67 -24.74
C PHE A 703 -38.13 41.75 -24.81
N ARG A 704 -37.44 40.80 -24.16
CA ARG A 704 -35.97 40.68 -24.23
C ARG A 704 -35.46 40.12 -25.54
N HIS A 705 -36.34 39.67 -26.45
CA HIS A 705 -35.90 39.10 -27.71
C HIS A 705 -35.41 40.22 -28.66
N PRO A 706 -34.13 40.21 -29.12
CA PRO A 706 -33.53 41.33 -29.84
C PRO A 706 -34.28 41.75 -31.11
N ASN A 707 -34.89 40.78 -31.80
CA ASN A 707 -35.58 40.98 -33.08
C ASN A 707 -37.09 41.24 -32.94
N LEU A 708 -37.58 41.57 -31.74
CA LEU A 708 -39.01 41.83 -31.53
C LEU A 708 -39.55 42.96 -32.44
N PRO A 709 -38.88 44.13 -32.59
CA PRO A 709 -39.39 45.20 -33.45
C PRO A 709 -39.53 44.78 -34.92
N GLU A 710 -38.57 44.01 -35.44
CA GLU A 710 -38.63 43.45 -36.80
C GLU A 710 -39.76 42.42 -36.94
N LEU A 711 -39.94 41.55 -35.95
CA LEU A 711 -41.03 40.58 -35.93
C LEU A 711 -42.39 41.27 -35.97
N VAL A 712 -42.61 42.27 -35.11
CA VAL A 712 -43.88 43.02 -35.06
C VAL A 712 -44.15 43.71 -36.40
N SER A 713 -43.13 44.34 -36.99
CA SER A 713 -43.25 44.97 -38.32
C SER A 713 -43.67 43.95 -39.37
N SER A 714 -42.99 42.80 -39.41
CA SER A 714 -43.28 41.74 -40.40
C SER A 714 -44.73 41.23 -40.29
N ILE A 715 -45.24 41.05 -39.08
CA ILE A 715 -46.62 40.58 -38.84
C ILE A 715 -47.64 41.61 -39.33
N LEU A 716 -47.40 42.90 -39.06
CA LEU A 716 -48.29 43.99 -39.47
C LEU A 716 -48.27 44.20 -40.99
N ASP A 717 -47.09 44.13 -41.60
CA ASP A 717 -46.89 44.28 -43.05
C ASP A 717 -47.54 43.14 -43.83
N GLU A 718 -47.44 41.89 -43.34
CA GLU A 718 -48.10 40.72 -43.94
C GLU A 718 -49.62 40.88 -44.09
N VAL A 719 -50.25 41.57 -43.13
CA VAL A 719 -51.70 41.77 -43.06
C VAL A 719 -52.11 43.14 -43.61
N ASN A 720 -51.13 43.99 -43.96
CA ASN A 720 -51.31 45.37 -44.39
C ASN A 720 -52.15 46.19 -43.39
N LEU A 721 -51.83 46.07 -42.09
CA LEU A 721 -52.46 46.84 -41.02
C LEU A 721 -51.54 48.03 -40.63
N PRO A 722 -52.06 49.27 -40.59
CA PRO A 722 -51.28 50.40 -40.08
C PRO A 722 -50.81 50.17 -38.64
N HIS A 723 -49.53 50.42 -38.38
CA HIS A 723 -48.88 50.06 -37.12
C HIS A 723 -49.49 50.76 -35.90
N GLN A 724 -50.09 51.93 -36.11
CA GLN A 724 -50.76 52.73 -35.08
C GLN A 724 -51.94 52.05 -34.39
N TYR A 725 -52.48 50.96 -34.97
CA TYR A 725 -53.60 50.22 -34.40
C TYR A 725 -53.17 49.05 -33.51
N LEU A 726 -51.87 48.74 -33.41
CA LEU A 726 -51.36 47.76 -32.46
C LEU A 726 -50.80 48.47 -31.22
N GLU A 727 -51.24 48.02 -30.06
CA GLU A 727 -50.71 48.41 -28.75
C GLU A 727 -50.09 47.18 -28.08
N LEU A 728 -48.85 47.31 -27.62
CA LEU A 728 -48.17 46.26 -26.87
C LEU A 728 -48.15 46.62 -25.39
N GLU A 729 -48.65 45.72 -24.55
CA GLU A 729 -48.73 45.91 -23.11
C GLU A 729 -47.59 45.16 -22.43
N LEU A 730 -46.87 45.83 -21.53
CA LEU A 730 -45.78 45.24 -20.76
C LEU A 730 -45.93 45.61 -19.29
N THR A 731 -45.75 44.63 -18.41
CA THR A 731 -45.84 44.88 -16.98
C THR A 731 -44.71 45.78 -16.48
N GLU A 732 -44.99 46.55 -15.43
CA GLU A 732 -44.03 47.46 -14.79
C GLU A 732 -42.70 46.75 -14.45
N ALA A 733 -42.78 45.55 -13.88
CA ALA A 733 -41.62 44.76 -13.48
C ALA A 733 -40.70 44.42 -14.65
N VAL A 734 -41.27 44.09 -15.82
CA VAL A 734 -40.49 43.78 -17.03
C VAL A 734 -39.75 45.02 -17.52
N ALA A 735 -40.42 46.18 -17.54
CA ALA A 735 -39.83 47.46 -17.93
C ALA A 735 -38.60 47.81 -17.06
N MET A 736 -38.72 47.58 -15.75
CA MET A 736 -37.72 48.00 -14.75
C MET A 736 -36.58 47.01 -14.58
N SER A 737 -36.73 45.76 -15.00
CA SER A 737 -35.67 44.73 -14.88
C SER A 737 -34.40 45.06 -15.69
N SER A 738 -34.53 45.75 -16.83
CA SER A 738 -33.40 46.16 -17.69
C SER A 738 -33.72 47.47 -18.42
N PRO A 739 -33.71 48.63 -17.71
CA PRO A 739 -34.32 49.87 -18.21
C PRO A 739 -33.69 50.43 -19.48
N GLN A 740 -32.38 50.26 -19.68
CA GLN A 740 -31.69 50.79 -20.86
C GLN A 740 -32.04 50.02 -22.14
N GLU A 741 -32.08 48.69 -22.04
CA GLU A 741 -32.48 47.82 -23.15
C GLU A 741 -33.96 48.03 -23.46
N ALA A 742 -34.80 48.16 -22.43
CA ALA A 742 -36.22 48.47 -22.58
C ALA A 742 -36.46 49.77 -23.35
N ILE A 743 -35.73 50.85 -23.00
CA ILE A 743 -35.80 52.12 -23.73
C ILE A 743 -35.46 51.92 -25.21
N ALA A 744 -34.38 51.19 -25.52
CA ALA A 744 -33.95 50.98 -26.90
C ALA A 744 -35.00 50.22 -27.74
N VAL A 745 -35.62 49.17 -27.18
CA VAL A 745 -36.68 48.40 -27.84
C VAL A 745 -37.95 49.24 -28.00
N MET A 746 -38.34 49.99 -26.96
CA MET A 746 -39.51 50.87 -27.00
C MET A 746 -39.35 52.00 -28.02
N ASP A 747 -38.18 52.65 -28.08
CA ASP A 747 -37.88 53.70 -29.07
C ASP A 747 -38.01 53.16 -30.51
N GLN A 748 -37.53 51.94 -30.73
CA GLN A 748 -37.61 51.25 -32.02
C GLN A 748 -39.04 50.89 -32.44
N LEU A 749 -39.87 50.44 -31.51
CA LEU A 749 -41.29 50.15 -31.76
C LEU A 749 -42.09 51.43 -31.99
N HIS A 750 -41.82 52.46 -31.18
CA HIS A 750 -42.45 53.77 -31.29
C HIS A 750 -42.11 54.46 -32.63
N ALA A 751 -40.86 54.38 -33.08
CA ALA A 751 -40.43 54.91 -34.38
C ALA A 751 -41.15 54.25 -35.58
N ARG A 752 -41.63 53.02 -35.41
CA ARG A 752 -42.43 52.28 -36.39
C ARG A 752 -43.93 52.56 -36.28
N GLY A 753 -44.35 53.33 -35.27
CA GLY A 753 -45.74 53.73 -35.05
C GLY A 753 -46.55 52.76 -34.17
N VAL A 754 -45.93 51.74 -33.58
CA VAL A 754 -46.60 50.84 -32.62
C VAL A 754 -46.76 51.57 -31.28
N ARG A 755 -47.93 51.41 -30.64
CA ARG A 755 -48.16 51.99 -29.30
C ARG A 755 -47.70 51.05 -28.21
N ILE A 756 -47.31 51.62 -27.07
CA ILE A 756 -46.85 50.85 -25.91
C ILE A 756 -47.58 51.34 -24.67
N SER A 757 -48.04 50.40 -23.84
CA SER A 757 -48.60 50.68 -22.53
C SER A 757 -47.85 49.91 -21.44
N ILE A 758 -47.85 50.48 -20.23
CA ILE A 758 -47.33 49.80 -19.04
C ILE A 758 -48.51 49.24 -18.25
N ASP A 759 -48.48 47.94 -18.00
CA ASP A 759 -49.47 47.19 -17.24
C ASP A 759 -49.09 47.01 -15.76
N ASP A 760 -50.08 46.66 -14.93
CA ASP A 760 -49.96 46.40 -13.48
C ASP A 760 -49.27 47.55 -12.70
N PHE A 761 -49.46 48.80 -13.15
CA PHE A 761 -48.70 49.94 -12.61
C PHE A 761 -49.11 50.27 -11.17
N GLY A 762 -48.12 50.36 -10.28
CA GLY A 762 -48.29 50.69 -8.86
C GLY A 762 -48.06 49.52 -7.91
N THR A 763 -47.89 48.29 -8.43
CA THR A 763 -47.61 47.09 -7.62
C THR A 763 -46.12 46.93 -7.28
N GLY A 764 -45.22 47.72 -7.89
CA GLY A 764 -43.78 47.64 -7.73
C GLY A 764 -43.07 48.97 -7.37
N TYR A 765 -41.73 48.91 -7.25
CA TYR A 765 -40.89 50.09 -6.97
C TYR A 765 -40.56 50.86 -8.25
N SER A 766 -41.47 51.72 -8.69
CA SER A 766 -41.25 52.57 -9.87
C SER A 766 -40.22 53.67 -9.62
N SER A 767 -39.21 53.75 -10.49
CA SER A 767 -38.36 54.95 -10.58
C SER A 767 -38.96 55.92 -11.60
N LEU A 768 -39.58 57.00 -11.10
CA LEU A 768 -40.12 58.11 -11.90
C LEU A 768 -39.11 58.65 -12.94
N SER A 769 -37.81 58.54 -12.64
CA SER A 769 -36.74 58.96 -13.54
C SER A 769 -36.68 58.15 -14.85
N TYR A 770 -37.00 56.85 -14.81
CA TYR A 770 -37.05 55.99 -15.98
C TYR A 770 -38.38 56.10 -16.71
N LEU A 771 -39.48 56.24 -15.98
CA LEU A 771 -40.81 56.42 -16.57
C LEU A 771 -40.86 57.62 -17.53
N LYS A 772 -40.19 58.72 -17.17
CA LYS A 772 -40.05 59.91 -18.04
C LYS A 772 -39.28 59.64 -19.34
N ARG A 773 -38.41 58.63 -19.36
CA ARG A 773 -37.59 58.25 -20.53
C ARG A 773 -38.28 57.23 -21.41
N PHE A 774 -39.19 56.42 -20.87
CA PHE A 774 -39.94 55.45 -21.66
C PHE A 774 -40.90 56.15 -22.62
N LYS A 775 -40.86 55.75 -23.90
CA LYS A 775 -41.79 56.24 -24.95
C LYS A 775 -43.11 55.47 -24.91
N VAL A 776 -43.79 55.56 -23.78
CA VAL A 776 -45.09 54.91 -23.56
C VAL A 776 -46.23 55.88 -23.87
N ASN A 777 -47.38 55.34 -24.23
CA ASN A 777 -48.58 56.10 -24.60
C ASN A 777 -49.62 56.09 -23.48
N LYS A 778 -49.65 55.01 -22.68
CA LYS A 778 -50.71 54.72 -21.73
C LYS A 778 -50.15 54.01 -20.50
N LEU A 779 -50.71 54.32 -19.33
CA LEU A 779 -50.49 53.59 -18.08
C LEU A 779 -51.79 52.89 -17.68
N LYS A 780 -51.70 51.59 -17.41
CA LYS A 780 -52.81 50.77 -16.93
C LYS A 780 -52.73 50.66 -15.41
N ILE A 781 -53.81 51.06 -14.74
CA ILE A 781 -53.94 51.01 -13.28
C ILE A 781 -54.43 49.61 -12.90
N ASP A 782 -53.66 48.91 -12.09
CA ASP A 782 -53.93 47.52 -11.69
C ASP A 782 -55.31 47.38 -11.03
N GLN A 783 -56.00 46.29 -11.37
CA GLN A 783 -57.31 45.94 -10.80
C GLN A 783 -57.30 45.85 -9.26
N SER A 784 -56.17 45.54 -8.62
CA SER A 784 -56.07 45.40 -7.17
C SER A 784 -56.42 46.72 -6.48
N PHE A 785 -55.93 47.84 -7.03
CA PHE A 785 -56.26 49.17 -6.52
C PHE A 785 -57.68 49.56 -6.89
N VAL A 786 -58.14 49.24 -8.12
CA VAL A 786 -59.45 49.65 -8.63
C VAL A 786 -60.61 48.95 -7.91
N ARG A 787 -60.44 47.67 -7.58
CA ARG A 787 -61.48 46.87 -6.92
C ARG A 787 -61.89 47.50 -5.59
N ASP A 788 -60.92 47.94 -4.82
CA ASP A 788 -61.09 48.35 -3.43
C ASP A 788 -61.25 49.89 -3.28
N ILE A 789 -61.31 50.64 -4.40
CA ILE A 789 -61.59 52.11 -4.47
C ILE A 789 -62.84 52.53 -3.70
N SER A 790 -63.83 51.67 -3.47
CA SER A 790 -65.02 52.11 -2.72
C SER A 790 -64.74 52.23 -1.22
N ASP A 791 -63.92 51.34 -0.68
CA ASP A 791 -63.83 51.07 0.76
C ASP A 791 -62.45 51.44 1.36
N ASP A 792 -61.37 51.37 0.58
CA ASP A 792 -60.00 51.62 1.07
C ASP A 792 -59.52 53.06 0.75
N PRO A 793 -59.20 53.90 1.76
CA PRO A 793 -58.66 55.24 1.54
C PRO A 793 -57.23 55.26 0.95
N ASP A 794 -56.41 54.23 1.19
CA ASP A 794 -55.05 54.15 0.68
C ASP A 794 -55.07 53.85 -0.83
N ASP A 795 -55.90 52.90 -1.28
CA ASP A 795 -56.06 52.61 -2.70
C ASP A 795 -56.63 53.80 -3.48
N LYS A 796 -57.59 54.54 -2.90
CA LYS A 796 -58.07 55.82 -3.47
C LYS A 796 -56.91 56.79 -3.70
N ALA A 797 -56.03 56.94 -2.71
CA ALA A 797 -54.90 57.85 -2.79
C ALA A 797 -53.90 57.42 -3.87
N ILE A 798 -53.62 56.11 -3.98
CA ILE A 798 -52.74 55.54 -5.01
C ILE A 798 -53.30 55.81 -6.41
N VAL A 799 -54.57 55.51 -6.65
CA VAL A 799 -55.22 55.71 -7.96
C VAL A 799 -55.19 57.19 -8.36
N ILE A 800 -55.51 58.11 -7.43
CA ILE A 800 -55.43 59.56 -7.67
C ILE A 800 -53.99 59.99 -7.99
N ALA A 801 -52.99 59.46 -7.29
CA ALA A 801 -51.59 59.77 -7.53
C ALA A 801 -51.15 59.30 -8.93
N ILE A 802 -51.54 58.09 -9.34
CA ILE A 802 -51.23 57.54 -10.67
C ILE A 802 -51.84 58.39 -11.78
N ILE A 803 -53.11 58.79 -11.63
CA ILE A 803 -53.80 59.64 -12.63
C ILE A 803 -53.08 60.99 -12.79
N ASN A 804 -52.84 61.69 -11.68
CA ASN A 804 -52.17 63.00 -11.73
C ASN A 804 -50.73 62.91 -12.27
N MET A 805 -50.01 61.83 -11.96
CA MET A 805 -48.67 61.58 -12.47
C MET A 805 -48.69 61.36 -13.98
N ALA A 806 -49.60 60.53 -14.48
CA ALA A 806 -49.76 60.26 -15.91
C ALA A 806 -50.06 61.55 -16.68
N ASP A 807 -50.99 62.37 -16.18
CA ASP A 807 -51.33 63.68 -16.75
C ASP A 807 -50.12 64.60 -16.82
N GLY A 808 -49.33 64.67 -15.74
CA GLY A 808 -48.10 65.47 -15.68
C GLY A 808 -47.01 65.03 -16.66
N LEU A 809 -47.03 63.76 -17.08
CA LEU A 809 -46.12 63.19 -18.08
C LEU A 809 -46.70 63.19 -19.51
N GLY A 810 -47.95 63.61 -19.69
CA GLY A 810 -48.65 63.57 -20.98
C GLY A 810 -49.03 62.16 -21.42
N LEU A 811 -49.22 61.24 -20.47
CA LEU A 811 -49.60 59.85 -20.70
C LEU A 811 -51.11 59.69 -20.47
N LYS A 812 -51.75 58.81 -21.25
CA LYS A 812 -53.14 58.42 -20.98
C LYS A 812 -53.21 57.42 -19.83
N THR A 813 -54.36 57.33 -19.18
CA THR A 813 -54.64 56.35 -18.13
C THR A 813 -55.80 55.45 -18.49
N ILE A 814 -55.64 54.16 -18.24
CA ILE A 814 -56.73 53.18 -18.28
C ILE A 814 -56.85 52.48 -16.93
N ALA A 815 -58.05 52.39 -16.38
CA ALA A 815 -58.29 51.63 -15.16
C ALA A 815 -58.87 50.25 -15.47
N GLU A 816 -58.24 49.20 -14.92
CA GLU A 816 -58.66 47.81 -15.10
C GLU A 816 -59.59 47.33 -13.99
N GLY A 817 -60.36 46.28 -14.25
CA GLY A 817 -61.20 45.67 -13.22
C GLY A 817 -62.38 46.53 -12.77
N VAL A 818 -62.89 47.43 -13.61
CA VAL A 818 -64.08 48.23 -13.29
C VAL A 818 -65.34 47.34 -13.35
N GLU A 819 -65.93 47.05 -12.19
CA GLU A 819 -67.08 46.15 -12.05
C GLU A 819 -68.37 46.87 -11.62
N THR A 820 -68.26 48.06 -11.02
CA THR A 820 -69.41 48.78 -10.44
C THR A 820 -69.52 50.21 -10.95
N GLU A 821 -70.75 50.75 -10.98
CA GLU A 821 -71.00 52.16 -11.30
C GLU A 821 -70.29 53.12 -10.33
N GLY A 822 -70.12 52.74 -9.05
CA GLY A 822 -69.41 53.55 -8.07
C GLY A 822 -67.93 53.73 -8.40
N GLN A 823 -67.24 52.67 -8.84
CA GLN A 823 -65.86 52.74 -9.34
C GLN A 823 -65.79 53.61 -10.62
N LEU A 824 -66.75 53.44 -11.53
CA LEU A 824 -66.83 54.22 -12.77
C LEU A 824 -66.92 55.73 -12.49
N ASP A 825 -67.84 56.13 -11.62
CA ASP A 825 -68.06 57.53 -11.28
C ASP A 825 -66.85 58.14 -10.54
N PHE A 826 -66.19 57.36 -9.67
CA PHE A 826 -64.94 57.79 -9.02
C PHE A 826 -63.85 58.08 -10.06
N LEU A 827 -63.59 57.13 -10.97
CA LEU A 827 -62.56 57.26 -11.99
C LEU A 827 -62.84 58.42 -12.95
N ARG A 828 -64.11 58.59 -13.35
CA ARG A 828 -64.55 59.73 -14.18
C ARG A 828 -64.34 61.07 -13.47
N THR A 829 -64.66 61.16 -12.18
CA THR A 829 -64.52 62.41 -11.40
C THR A 829 -63.07 62.84 -11.25
N HIS A 830 -62.14 61.88 -11.16
CA HIS A 830 -60.71 62.15 -10.97
C HIS A 830 -59.92 62.23 -12.29
N GLY A 831 -60.58 62.18 -13.45
CA GLY A 831 -59.95 62.43 -14.74
C GLY A 831 -59.30 61.22 -15.41
N CYS A 832 -59.67 59.99 -15.04
CA CYS A 832 -59.25 58.80 -15.77
C CYS A 832 -59.76 58.87 -17.23
N HIS A 833 -58.95 58.44 -18.21
CA HIS A 833 -59.29 58.59 -19.63
C HIS A 833 -60.07 57.40 -20.19
N GLU A 834 -59.59 56.20 -19.90
CA GLU A 834 -60.06 54.95 -20.48
C GLU A 834 -60.38 53.96 -19.36
N ILE A 835 -61.26 53.01 -19.61
CA ILE A 835 -61.58 51.96 -18.64
C ILE A 835 -61.78 50.61 -19.31
N GLN A 836 -61.55 49.57 -18.51
CA GLN A 836 -61.78 48.19 -18.89
C GLN A 836 -62.28 47.41 -17.67
N GLY A 837 -63.31 46.59 -17.86
CA GLY A 837 -63.84 45.79 -16.77
C GLY A 837 -65.20 45.16 -17.06
N TYR A 838 -65.67 44.35 -16.11
CA TYR A 838 -66.89 43.56 -16.26
C TYR A 838 -68.18 44.37 -16.21
N LEU A 839 -68.12 45.63 -15.78
CA LEU A 839 -69.25 46.55 -15.88
C LEU A 839 -69.76 46.69 -17.32
N PHE A 840 -68.83 46.68 -18.30
CA PHE A 840 -69.14 46.82 -19.71
C PHE A 840 -69.28 45.47 -20.42
N SER A 841 -68.24 44.64 -20.31
CA SER A 841 -68.25 43.29 -20.86
C SER A 841 -67.15 42.42 -20.27
N LYS A 842 -67.44 41.13 -20.14
CA LYS A 842 -66.40 40.11 -19.96
C LYS A 842 -65.64 39.92 -21.27
N PRO A 843 -64.44 39.30 -21.26
CA PRO A 843 -63.74 38.91 -22.48
C PRO A 843 -64.58 37.96 -23.35
N LEU A 844 -64.86 38.36 -24.58
CA LEU A 844 -65.75 37.65 -25.51
C LEU A 844 -64.99 36.97 -26.65
N PRO A 845 -65.44 35.83 -27.18
CA PRO A 845 -64.99 35.32 -28.47
C PRO A 845 -65.23 36.34 -29.59
N ALA A 846 -64.47 36.27 -30.67
CA ALA A 846 -64.51 37.23 -31.78
C ALA A 846 -65.94 37.52 -32.30
N GLU A 847 -66.74 36.48 -32.57
CA GLU A 847 -68.10 36.62 -33.09
C GLU A 847 -69.04 37.36 -32.11
N GLN A 848 -68.89 37.10 -30.81
CA GLN A 848 -69.70 37.76 -29.78
C GLN A 848 -69.25 39.20 -29.57
N PHE A 849 -67.94 39.47 -29.71
CA PHE A 849 -67.40 40.81 -29.64
C PHE A 849 -67.91 41.70 -30.78
N GLU A 850 -68.05 41.15 -32.00
CA GLU A 850 -68.66 41.87 -33.13
C GLU A 850 -70.11 42.28 -32.87
N ILE A 851 -70.89 41.38 -32.25
CA ILE A 851 -72.28 41.67 -31.87
C ILE A 851 -72.31 42.78 -30.82
N TYR A 852 -71.45 42.68 -29.80
CA TYR A 852 -71.31 43.68 -28.75
C TYR A 852 -71.01 45.08 -29.33
N LEU A 853 -70.05 45.19 -30.26
CA LEU A 853 -69.70 46.46 -30.89
C LEU A 853 -70.89 47.09 -31.63
N LYS A 854 -71.63 46.29 -32.40
CA LYS A 854 -72.81 46.77 -33.16
C LYS A 854 -73.90 47.28 -32.23
N GLU A 855 -74.18 46.56 -31.13
CA GLU A 855 -75.16 46.97 -30.13
C GLU A 855 -74.72 48.22 -29.35
N PHE A 856 -73.43 48.32 -29.03
CA PHE A 856 -72.89 49.47 -28.29
C PHE A 856 -73.00 50.76 -29.12
N ILE A 857 -72.68 50.71 -30.42
CA ILE A 857 -72.83 51.83 -31.35
C ILE A 857 -74.31 52.27 -31.43
N GLN A 858 -75.24 51.32 -31.57
CA GLN A 858 -76.68 51.63 -31.61
C GLN A 858 -77.19 52.29 -30.33
N LYS A 859 -76.73 51.83 -29.15
CA LYS A 859 -77.09 52.42 -27.86
C LYS A 859 -76.53 53.83 -27.69
N ALA A 860 -75.29 54.08 -28.15
CA ALA A 860 -74.67 55.40 -28.11
C ALA A 860 -75.41 56.42 -29.01
N GLU A 861 -75.84 56.01 -30.21
CA GLU A 861 -76.64 56.87 -31.11
C GLU A 861 -78.03 57.21 -30.56
N HIS A 862 -78.65 56.30 -29.79
CA HIS A 862 -79.94 56.54 -29.13
C HIS A 862 -79.83 57.48 -27.92
N HIS A 863 -78.79 57.36 -27.09
CA HIS A 863 -78.57 58.25 -25.94
C HIS A 863 -78.12 59.66 -26.36
N GLY A 864 -77.39 59.80 -27.47
CA GLY A 864 -77.03 61.10 -28.04
C GLY A 864 -78.22 61.92 -28.54
N LYS A 865 -79.29 61.26 -29.00
CA LYS A 865 -80.55 61.93 -29.43
C LYS A 865 -81.51 62.27 -28.28
N ALA A 866 -81.34 61.66 -27.11
CA ALA A 866 -82.16 61.95 -25.92
C ALA A 866 -81.58 63.08 -25.03
N ARG A 867 -80.34 63.51 -25.29
CA ARG A 867 -79.64 64.61 -24.60
C ARG A 867 -79.56 65.91 -25.41
N GLN A 868 -80.08 65.94 -26.64
CA GLN A 868 -80.45 67.16 -27.38
C GLN A 868 -81.92 67.47 -27.12
#